data_AF-A0A353D3L8-F1
#
_entry.id   AF-A0A353D3L8-F1
#
_cell.length_a   1.000
_cell.length_b   1.000
_cell.length_c   1.000
_cell.angle_alpha   90.00
_cell.angle_beta   90.00
_cell.angle_gamma   90.00
#
_symmetry.space_group_name_H-M   'P 1'
#
loop_
_entity.id
_entity.type
_entity.pdbx_description
1 polymer ?
#
loop_
_entity_poly.entity_id
_entity_poly.type
_entity_poly.pdbx_seq_one_letter_code
_entity_poly.pdbx_strand_id
1 'polypeptide(L)'
;MGPHHLEELFSPDSIAVFGASEKEGGVGTRVFHNLIQAKYRGDLYPVNPNYEEIKGHRCYSNLTEVDAPVDLAIIATPAATVLDIVRSCGEHGVAAAIVLSAGFREVGEKGKWLEQSLVNTARHYGIHLLGPNCLGLMRPGIGLDATFLDSFAPDGRLALVSQSGALCTAILDWSRPNQLGFSTVVSLGNAADVDFGDVLDYLAVDQKTDAILLYVEGVHDARAFMSGLRSAARVKPVIVLKVGRHETGSRAASTHTGAMIGSDDVFDAALERAGVVRAMTFGQLFAAASILSTGKRVRGNRLAIVTNGGGPGVLATDRAEDLGVEIAALDAGTLEVLDQTLPPHWSHNNPVDILGDSSPEKYGDAVEACLKDANVDGVLALLTPQAMSRPQEAAQAVVDAAGRYAGKLVVTCWMGESSVREAREVFSRNNIPGFLTPERAIEAFAYLCRYQRNQKLLLQTPGPLTDSRQPDVEGARMIIEAALAERRGMLSDTESKAILNAFNIPCTPTLEARTSTEALVHAESLGFPVVMKVSSPQISHKSDVGGVKVNILNAPDLRSTFKSLTEEARRVKPEAKIRGVTVEPMAASADARELMVGVKRDPVFGPVIAFGAGGTMAEILRDSAVAIPPLNRVLVQRLIDRTRVTNLLGPFRKMEAVDKTAVENVLLRVSEMVCELPHIQELDINPLFADKDGVVVVDARIRVKRPSTSPVPYSHMAIHPYPSHLVRQTYLSDGTPMVVRPIRPEDADIEQEFVRNLSAEARYFRFMRVIDELTPEMLVSFTQLDYSHEMAIIAVIREQGRQKQIGVARYVVNPDGKSCEFALTVSDEHRGQGIGSQLMDAMMEAARGHSVQVVEGEVLANNRRMLSLMQELGFSITTSSEDPSIRRVERWL
;
A
#
# COMPACT_ATOMS: atom_id res chain seq x y z
N MET A 1 -24.11 8.30 2.17
CA MET A 1 -22.78 8.62 2.72
C MET A 1 -22.82 10.08 3.09
N GLY A 2 -22.74 10.36 4.39
CA GLY A 2 -22.58 11.72 4.90
C GLY A 2 -21.22 12.32 4.51
N PRO A 3 -20.93 13.55 4.96
CA PRO A 3 -19.63 14.19 4.77
C PRO A 3 -18.50 13.36 5.38
N HIS A 4 -17.29 13.45 4.81
CA HIS A 4 -16.10 12.78 5.36
C HIS A 4 -15.76 13.37 6.74
N HIS A 5 -15.18 12.59 7.64
CA HIS A 5 -14.81 13.06 8.99
C HIS A 5 -13.70 14.12 9.04
N LEU A 6 -13.13 14.49 7.89
CA LEU A 6 -12.14 15.55 7.75
C LEU A 6 -12.67 16.69 6.89
N GLU A 7 -13.99 16.73 6.64
CA GLU A 7 -14.58 17.74 5.77
C GLU A 7 -14.32 19.14 6.32
N GLU A 8 -14.41 19.35 7.63
CA GLU A 8 -14.14 20.65 8.28
C GLU A 8 -12.66 21.06 8.17
N LEU A 9 -11.74 20.11 8.01
CA LEU A 9 -10.32 20.40 7.78
C LEU A 9 -10.09 20.87 6.33
N PHE A 10 -10.72 20.23 5.34
CA PHE A 10 -10.45 20.47 3.91
C PHE A 10 -11.43 21.46 3.24
N SER A 11 -12.64 21.58 3.75
CA SER A 11 -13.73 22.41 3.23
C SER A 11 -14.43 23.21 4.36
N PRO A 12 -13.71 23.90 5.26
CA PRO A 12 -14.37 24.71 6.27
C PRO A 12 -15.24 25.80 5.62
N ASP A 13 -16.34 26.17 6.26
CA ASP A 13 -17.13 27.36 5.94
C ASP A 13 -16.68 28.57 6.80
N SER A 14 -15.99 28.32 7.92
CA SER A 14 -15.53 29.32 8.87
C SER A 14 -14.16 29.01 9.47
N ILE A 15 -13.28 30.02 9.56
CA ILE A 15 -11.89 29.85 10.03
C ILE A 15 -11.53 30.88 11.08
N ALA A 16 -11.04 30.42 12.24
CA ALA A 16 -10.37 31.27 13.23
C ALA A 16 -8.84 31.21 13.08
N VAL A 17 -8.16 32.36 13.03
CA VAL A 17 -6.70 32.45 12.88
C VAL A 17 -6.07 33.02 14.14
N PHE A 18 -5.50 32.15 14.97
CA PHE A 18 -4.79 32.51 16.19
C PHE A 18 -3.37 32.98 15.88
N GLY A 19 -3.04 34.18 16.34
CA GLY A 19 -1.75 34.81 16.05
C GLY A 19 -1.76 35.67 14.78
N ALA A 20 -2.93 35.92 14.18
CA ALA A 20 -3.11 36.97 13.19
C ALA A 20 -2.64 38.32 13.79
N SER A 21 -1.86 39.10 13.05
CA SER A 21 -1.38 40.41 13.50
C SER A 21 -1.05 41.30 12.32
N GLU A 22 -0.64 42.54 12.58
CA GLU A 22 -0.06 43.42 11.54
C GLU A 22 1.48 43.42 11.54
N LYS A 23 2.11 42.61 12.41
CA LYS A 23 3.56 42.55 12.53
C LYS A 23 4.18 41.92 11.28
N GLU A 24 5.12 42.65 10.67
CA GLU A 24 5.90 42.18 9.53
C GLU A 24 6.69 40.92 9.90
N GLY A 25 6.69 39.93 9.01
CA GLY A 25 7.36 38.64 9.20
C GLY A 25 6.67 37.65 10.17
N GLY A 26 5.51 38.01 10.74
CA GLY A 26 4.73 37.08 11.58
C GLY A 26 4.08 35.96 10.75
N VAL A 27 4.16 34.72 11.21
CA VAL A 27 3.52 33.56 10.53
C VAL A 27 2.00 33.74 10.47
N GLY A 28 1.35 34.06 11.59
CA GLY A 28 -0.10 34.31 11.60
C GLY A 28 -0.53 35.52 10.76
N THR A 29 0.30 36.57 10.69
CA THR A 29 0.11 37.70 9.76
C THR A 29 0.07 37.20 8.31
N ARG A 30 1.03 36.35 7.93
CA ARG A 30 1.12 35.83 6.56
C ARG A 30 -0.05 34.92 6.21
N VAL A 31 -0.40 33.99 7.09
CA VAL A 31 -1.53 33.07 6.87
C VAL A 31 -2.84 33.84 6.67
N PHE A 32 -3.13 34.81 7.54
CA PHE A 32 -4.34 35.61 7.42
C PHE A 32 -4.35 36.42 6.11
N HIS A 33 -3.20 36.96 5.71
CA HIS A 33 -3.05 37.63 4.43
C HIS A 33 -3.28 36.70 3.24
N ASN A 34 -2.75 35.48 3.27
CA ASN A 34 -2.89 34.50 2.21
C ASN A 34 -4.34 34.08 2.01
N LEU A 35 -5.10 33.86 3.09
CA LEU A 35 -6.54 33.57 3.02
C LEU A 35 -7.34 34.69 2.33
N ILE A 36 -7.03 35.95 2.65
CA ILE A 36 -7.67 37.12 2.01
C ILE A 36 -7.27 37.20 0.53
N GLN A 37 -5.99 37.03 0.21
CA GLN A 37 -5.48 37.16 -1.15
C GLN A 37 -5.94 36.02 -2.06
N ALA A 38 -6.06 34.80 -1.52
CA ALA A 38 -6.63 33.64 -2.19
C ALA A 38 -8.16 33.75 -2.37
N LYS A 39 -8.79 34.79 -1.79
CA LYS A 39 -10.24 35.03 -1.82
C LYS A 39 -11.02 33.84 -1.26
N TYR A 40 -10.62 33.39 -0.07
CA TYR A 40 -11.36 32.39 0.67
C TYR A 40 -12.84 32.79 0.76
N ARG A 41 -13.72 31.82 0.53
CA ARG A 41 -15.16 32.06 0.36
C ARG A 41 -15.94 32.04 1.67
N GLY A 42 -15.37 31.44 2.71
CA GLY A 42 -15.97 31.34 4.04
C GLY A 42 -15.64 32.52 4.94
N ASP A 43 -16.10 32.45 6.18
CA ASP A 43 -15.91 33.49 7.19
C ASP A 43 -14.51 33.43 7.81
N LEU A 44 -13.91 34.59 8.07
CA LEU A 44 -12.57 34.73 8.63
C LEU A 44 -12.60 35.51 9.95
N TYR A 45 -12.12 34.87 11.02
CA TYR A 45 -12.07 35.42 12.38
C TYR A 45 -10.60 35.53 12.86
N PRO A 46 -9.95 36.70 12.75
CA PRO A 46 -8.63 36.89 13.35
C PRO A 46 -8.74 36.92 14.88
N VAL A 47 -7.88 36.15 15.57
CA VAL A 47 -7.85 36.06 17.04
C VAL A 47 -6.49 36.52 17.57
N ASN A 48 -6.48 37.68 18.23
CA ASN A 48 -5.33 38.26 18.89
C ASN A 48 -5.76 39.31 19.94
N PRO A 49 -5.35 39.18 21.22
CA PRO A 49 -5.76 40.10 22.29
C PRO A 49 -5.20 41.52 22.17
N ASN A 50 -4.21 41.75 21.29
CA ASN A 50 -3.56 43.06 21.13
C ASN A 50 -4.17 43.94 20.04
N TYR A 51 -5.18 43.47 19.31
CA TYR A 51 -5.75 44.16 18.16
C TYR A 51 -7.27 44.11 18.20
N GLU A 52 -7.92 45.22 17.83
CA GLU A 52 -9.39 45.28 17.66
C GLU A 52 -9.80 45.01 16.20
N GLU A 53 -8.91 45.26 15.24
CA GLU A 53 -9.13 45.07 13.80
C GLU A 53 -7.82 44.66 13.12
N ILE A 54 -7.90 43.76 12.12
CA ILE A 54 -6.78 43.34 11.28
C ILE A 54 -7.27 43.28 9.83
N LYS A 55 -6.63 44.05 8.92
CA LYS A 55 -6.93 44.06 7.47
C LYS A 55 -8.42 44.24 7.10
N GLY A 56 -9.18 45.03 7.87
CA GLY A 56 -10.60 45.26 7.62
C GLY A 56 -11.54 44.24 8.29
N HIS A 57 -11.01 43.30 9.06
CA HIS A 57 -11.77 42.30 9.80
C HIS A 57 -11.70 42.57 11.31
N ARG A 58 -12.84 42.48 12.00
CA ARG A 58 -12.89 42.55 13.46
C ARG A 58 -12.01 41.46 14.07
N CYS A 59 -11.08 41.86 14.94
CA CYS A 59 -10.21 40.96 15.67
C CYS A 59 -10.78 40.69 17.06
N TYR A 60 -10.76 39.42 17.46
CA TYR A 60 -11.30 38.94 18.72
C TYR A 60 -10.15 38.66 19.69
N SER A 61 -10.36 38.93 20.98
CA SER A 61 -9.30 38.69 21.97
C SER A 61 -9.15 37.20 22.32
N ASN A 62 -10.25 36.46 22.18
CA ASN A 62 -10.40 35.04 22.44
C ASN A 62 -11.49 34.46 21.53
N LEU A 63 -11.54 33.13 21.42
CA LEU A 63 -12.52 32.46 20.57
C LEU A 63 -13.95 32.58 21.12
N THR A 64 -14.12 32.63 22.44
CA THR A 64 -15.45 32.71 23.08
C THR A 64 -16.21 34.01 22.79
N GLU A 65 -15.53 35.05 22.28
CA GLU A 65 -16.17 36.29 21.82
C GLU A 65 -16.74 36.19 20.39
N VAL A 66 -16.42 35.12 19.66
CA VAL A 66 -16.95 34.87 18.31
C VAL A 66 -18.34 34.26 18.45
N ASP A 67 -19.38 35.07 18.24
CA ASP A 67 -20.79 34.62 18.28
C ASP A 67 -21.22 33.93 16.96
N ALA A 68 -20.41 32.97 16.52
CA ALA A 68 -20.62 32.19 15.30
C ALA A 68 -19.93 30.82 15.41
N PRO A 69 -20.43 29.78 14.71
CA PRO A 69 -19.71 28.52 14.59
C PRO A 69 -18.36 28.73 13.92
N VAL A 70 -17.37 27.94 14.34
CA VAL A 70 -16.02 27.93 13.76
C VAL A 70 -15.65 26.49 13.45
N ASP A 71 -15.43 26.18 12.18
CA ASP A 71 -15.14 24.81 11.72
C ASP A 71 -13.66 24.47 11.89
N LEU A 72 -12.80 25.44 11.58
CA LEU A 72 -11.35 25.27 11.55
C LEU A 72 -10.60 26.34 12.35
N ALA A 73 -9.70 25.91 13.24
CA ALA A 73 -8.74 26.79 13.91
C ALA A 73 -7.34 26.67 13.31
N ILE A 74 -6.74 27.78 12.84
CA ILE A 74 -5.33 27.83 12.43
C ILE A 74 -4.52 28.50 13.53
N ILE A 75 -3.53 27.80 14.07
CA ILE A 75 -2.77 28.19 15.25
C ILE A 75 -1.32 28.49 14.88
N ALA A 76 -0.97 29.79 14.94
CA ALA A 76 0.36 30.32 14.66
C ALA A 76 0.97 31.06 15.86
N THR A 77 0.71 30.56 17.07
CA THR A 77 1.19 31.13 18.36
C THR A 77 2.32 30.29 18.97
N PRO A 78 3.13 30.80 19.91
CA PRO A 78 4.19 30.02 20.55
C PRO A 78 3.68 28.69 21.14
N ALA A 79 4.44 27.59 21.01
CA ALA A 79 4.02 26.23 21.42
C ALA A 79 3.40 26.14 22.82
N ALA A 80 3.90 26.94 23.77
CA ALA A 80 3.40 26.96 25.15
C ALA A 80 1.93 27.39 25.29
N THR A 81 1.36 28.12 24.32
CA THR A 81 -0.05 28.57 24.37
C THR A 81 -1.01 27.67 23.62
N VAL A 82 -0.49 26.78 22.76
CA VAL A 82 -1.30 25.97 21.83
C VAL A 82 -2.27 25.05 22.58
N LEU A 83 -1.86 24.47 23.70
CA LEU A 83 -2.71 23.57 24.49
C LEU A 83 -3.98 24.25 25.01
N ASP A 84 -3.85 25.47 25.53
CA ASP A 84 -4.99 26.22 26.05
C ASP A 84 -5.90 26.71 24.91
N ILE A 85 -5.32 27.05 23.76
CA ILE A 85 -6.09 27.38 22.55
C ILE A 85 -6.91 26.18 22.10
N VAL A 86 -6.33 24.98 22.01
CA VAL A 86 -7.07 23.76 21.62
C VAL A 86 -8.17 23.42 22.62
N ARG A 87 -7.96 23.65 23.92
CA ARG A 87 -9.04 23.54 24.92
C ARG A 87 -10.18 24.52 24.62
N SER A 88 -9.85 25.78 24.34
CA SER A 88 -10.85 26.80 24.00
C SER A 88 -11.60 26.47 22.71
N CYS A 89 -10.90 25.91 21.71
CA CYS A 89 -11.52 25.40 20.49
C CYS A 89 -12.52 24.28 20.78
N GLY A 90 -12.16 23.33 21.66
CA GLY A 90 -13.04 22.23 22.04
C GLY A 90 -14.28 22.66 22.79
N GLU A 91 -14.15 23.65 23.69
CA GLU A 91 -15.28 24.27 24.40
C GLU A 91 -16.22 25.04 23.45
N HIS A 92 -15.69 25.58 22.35
CA HIS A 92 -16.45 26.26 21.30
C HIS A 92 -17.04 25.31 20.24
N GLY A 93 -16.69 24.01 20.29
CA GLY A 93 -17.18 23.00 19.34
C GLY A 93 -16.47 23.00 17.98
N VAL A 94 -15.23 23.48 17.90
CA VAL A 94 -14.42 23.43 16.68
C VAL A 94 -14.07 21.98 16.33
N ALA A 95 -14.25 21.57 15.07
CA ALA A 95 -14.02 20.19 14.65
C ALA A 95 -12.57 19.90 14.24
N ALA A 96 -11.85 20.89 13.70
CA ALA A 96 -10.48 20.70 13.21
C ALA A 96 -9.53 21.83 13.61
N ALA A 97 -8.24 21.50 13.75
CA ALA A 97 -7.20 22.48 14.03
C ALA A 97 -5.89 22.21 13.25
N ILE A 98 -5.30 23.26 12.70
CA ILE A 98 -3.97 23.24 12.07
C ILE A 98 -2.98 23.95 12.99
N VAL A 99 -1.99 23.22 13.49
CA VAL A 99 -0.92 23.80 14.34
C VAL A 99 0.34 23.99 13.51
N LEU A 100 0.60 25.24 13.13
CA LEU A 100 1.79 25.60 12.34
C LEU A 100 3.05 25.65 13.21
N SER A 101 2.86 25.89 14.51
CA SER A 101 3.94 26.15 15.46
C SER A 101 4.87 24.95 15.64
N ALA A 102 6.17 25.22 15.61
CA ALA A 102 7.22 24.32 16.11
C ALA A 102 7.39 24.48 17.64
N GLY A 103 8.22 23.62 18.25
CA GLY A 103 8.48 23.53 19.69
C GLY A 103 7.96 22.24 20.33
N PHE A 104 7.67 21.19 19.56
CA PHE A 104 7.08 19.93 20.00
C PHE A 104 8.12 18.79 19.93
N ARG A 105 7.75 17.57 19.52
CA ARG A 105 8.66 16.41 19.68
C ARG A 105 10.04 16.57 19.05
N GLU A 106 10.17 17.41 18.03
CA GLU A 106 11.41 17.73 17.34
C GLU A 106 12.46 18.43 18.22
N VAL A 107 12.06 19.01 19.37
CA VAL A 107 12.97 19.61 20.35
C VAL A 107 13.34 18.68 21.52
N GLY A 108 12.92 17.41 21.48
CA GLY A 108 13.28 16.38 22.47
C GLY A 108 12.16 16.03 23.45
N GLU A 109 12.52 15.42 24.59
CA GLU A 109 11.56 14.79 25.52
C GLU A 109 10.49 15.74 26.10
N LYS A 110 10.85 16.99 26.42
CA LYS A 110 9.87 17.99 26.88
C LYS A 110 8.83 18.29 25.82
N GLY A 111 9.27 18.40 24.56
CA GLY A 111 8.40 18.65 23.42
C GLY A 111 7.51 17.45 23.09
N LYS A 112 8.01 16.22 23.25
CA LYS A 112 7.19 14.99 23.15
C LYS A 112 6.05 14.97 24.17
N TRP A 113 6.33 15.36 25.42
CA TRP A 113 5.29 15.42 26.45
C TRP A 113 4.22 16.47 26.12
N LEU A 114 4.63 17.63 25.59
CA LEU A 114 3.72 18.68 25.15
C LEU A 114 2.85 18.21 23.98
N GLU A 115 3.44 17.55 22.97
CA GLU A 115 2.73 16.98 21.83
C GLU A 115 1.72 15.90 22.27
N GLN A 116 2.11 15.00 23.18
CA GLN A 116 1.18 13.99 23.69
C GLN A 116 0.01 14.62 24.44
N SER A 117 0.27 15.68 25.22
CA SER A 117 -0.78 16.42 25.94
C SER A 117 -1.74 17.12 24.98
N LEU A 118 -1.21 17.67 23.89
CA LEU A 118 -1.97 18.28 22.80
C LEU A 118 -2.90 17.25 22.14
N VAL A 119 -2.36 16.11 21.71
CA VAL A 119 -3.13 15.02 21.07
C VAL A 119 -4.21 14.48 22.02
N ASN A 120 -3.88 14.25 23.28
CA ASN A 120 -4.86 13.77 24.27
C ASN A 120 -6.02 14.76 24.47
N THR A 121 -5.71 16.07 24.45
CA THR A 121 -6.73 17.13 24.57
C THR A 121 -7.60 17.20 23.33
N ALA A 122 -6.99 17.17 22.14
CA ALA A 122 -7.71 17.15 20.87
C ALA A 122 -8.69 15.96 20.80
N ARG A 123 -8.22 14.75 21.12
CA ARG A 123 -9.05 13.54 21.17
C ARG A 123 -10.17 13.59 22.21
N HIS A 124 -9.94 14.23 23.36
CA HIS A 124 -10.98 14.39 24.37
C HIS A 124 -12.18 15.21 23.86
N TYR A 125 -11.90 16.24 23.06
CA TYR A 125 -12.90 17.12 22.46
C TYR A 125 -13.36 16.70 21.05
N GLY A 126 -12.78 15.63 20.48
CA GLY A 126 -13.08 15.19 19.12
C GLY A 126 -12.52 16.10 18.03
N ILE A 127 -11.43 16.83 18.31
CA ILE A 127 -10.77 17.72 17.36
C ILE A 127 -9.74 16.94 16.53
N HIS A 128 -9.82 17.03 15.21
CA HIS A 128 -8.80 16.49 14.31
C HIS A 128 -7.64 17.48 14.14
N LEU A 129 -6.41 17.03 14.47
CA LEU A 129 -5.23 17.90 14.52
C LEU A 129 -4.27 17.64 13.34
N LEU A 130 -4.07 18.65 12.47
CA LEU A 130 -2.99 18.66 11.46
C LEU A 130 -1.74 19.35 12.02
N GLY A 131 -0.59 18.70 11.88
CA GLY A 131 0.68 19.16 12.46
C GLY A 131 1.03 18.41 13.76
N PRO A 132 1.68 19.05 14.75
CA PRO A 132 2.22 20.41 14.72
C PRO A 132 3.44 20.54 13.78
N ASN A 133 4.11 21.70 13.80
CA ASN A 133 5.33 21.95 13.03
C ASN A 133 5.17 21.68 11.53
N CYS A 134 4.10 22.22 10.94
CA CYS A 134 3.78 22.02 9.53
C CYS A 134 3.71 23.36 8.77
N LEU A 135 3.74 23.27 7.43
CA LEU A 135 3.51 24.42 6.56
C LEU A 135 2.03 24.84 6.52
N GLY A 136 1.12 23.91 6.79
CA GLY A 136 -0.33 24.09 6.69
C GLY A 136 -0.96 23.35 5.51
N LEU A 137 -2.10 23.86 5.06
CA LEU A 137 -3.00 23.26 4.07
C LEU A 137 -3.39 24.28 2.99
N MET A 138 -3.43 23.86 1.72
CA MET A 138 -4.01 24.64 0.62
C MET A 138 -5.07 23.84 -0.12
N ARG A 139 -6.20 24.48 -0.44
CA ARG A 139 -7.20 24.05 -1.42
C ARG A 139 -7.56 25.20 -2.36
N PRO A 140 -6.80 25.38 -3.47
CA PRO A 140 -6.94 26.53 -4.37
C PRO A 140 -8.37 26.73 -4.89
N GLY A 141 -9.08 25.65 -5.25
CA GLY A 141 -10.44 25.73 -5.80
C GLY A 141 -11.51 26.32 -4.87
N ILE A 142 -11.24 26.48 -3.56
CA ILE A 142 -12.12 27.18 -2.60
C ILE A 142 -11.47 28.44 -2.00
N GLY A 143 -10.28 28.82 -2.47
CA GLY A 143 -9.51 29.95 -1.94
C GLY A 143 -8.90 29.70 -0.56
N LEU A 144 -8.84 28.46 -0.10
CA LEU A 144 -8.21 28.12 1.19
C LEU A 144 -6.69 28.06 1.01
N ASP A 145 -5.97 29.03 1.57
CA ASP A 145 -4.52 29.02 1.69
C ASP A 145 -4.14 29.25 3.16
N ALA A 146 -4.16 28.17 3.94
CA ALA A 146 -3.79 28.14 5.36
C ALA A 146 -2.28 27.95 5.55
N THR A 147 -1.46 28.51 4.65
CA THR A 147 0.01 28.45 4.71
C THR A 147 0.65 29.82 4.85
N PHE A 148 1.96 29.84 5.05
CA PHE A 148 2.76 31.07 5.14
C PHE A 148 3.72 31.28 3.97
N LEU A 149 3.38 30.78 2.78
CA LEU A 149 4.17 31.00 1.55
C LEU A 149 3.88 32.34 0.88
N ASP A 150 4.85 32.84 0.11
CA ASP A 150 4.69 34.02 -0.75
C ASP A 150 4.02 33.71 -2.11
N SER A 151 4.02 32.43 -2.50
CA SER A 151 3.58 31.97 -3.82
C SER A 151 2.31 31.13 -3.71
N PHE A 152 1.27 31.48 -4.48
CA PHE A 152 0.04 30.69 -4.57
C PHE A 152 0.19 29.55 -5.57
N ALA A 153 -0.33 28.39 -5.18
CA ALA A 153 -0.56 27.26 -6.08
C ALA A 153 -1.68 27.60 -7.09
N PRO A 154 -1.49 27.37 -8.40
CA PRO A 154 -2.59 27.38 -9.35
C PRO A 154 -3.63 26.30 -9.00
N ASP A 155 -4.90 26.53 -9.32
CA ASP A 155 -5.94 25.51 -9.21
C ASP A 155 -5.72 24.37 -10.23
N GLY A 156 -5.96 23.13 -9.81
CA GLY A 156 -5.75 21.96 -10.65
C GLY A 156 -6.26 20.68 -9.99
N ARG A 157 -5.73 19.53 -10.44
CA ARG A 157 -6.26 18.20 -10.07
C ARG A 157 -5.25 17.29 -9.39
N LEU A 158 -4.07 17.81 -9.05
CA LEU A 158 -3.00 17.08 -8.38
C LEU A 158 -3.01 17.36 -6.88
N ALA A 159 -2.95 16.31 -6.05
CA ALA A 159 -2.72 16.46 -4.61
C ALA A 159 -1.25 16.27 -4.26
N LEU A 160 -0.74 17.04 -3.30
CA LEU A 160 0.59 16.87 -2.71
C LEU A 160 0.45 16.70 -1.19
N VAL A 161 0.98 15.60 -0.64
CA VAL A 161 1.04 15.35 0.80
C VAL A 161 2.50 15.12 1.20
N SER A 162 3.00 15.88 2.18
CA SER A 162 4.42 15.84 2.56
C SER A 162 4.60 15.99 4.06
N GLN A 163 5.48 15.16 4.64
CA GLN A 163 6.00 15.40 5.99
C GLN A 163 6.96 16.59 6.04
N SER A 164 7.59 16.96 4.92
CA SER A 164 8.53 18.08 4.84
C SER A 164 7.86 19.33 4.27
N GLY A 165 7.74 20.38 5.10
CA GLY A 165 7.25 21.70 4.67
C GLY A 165 8.17 22.35 3.63
N ALA A 166 9.50 22.20 3.78
CA ALA A 166 10.47 22.77 2.84
C ALA A 166 10.35 22.18 1.43
N LEU A 167 10.03 20.90 1.31
CA LEU A 167 9.80 20.24 0.02
C LEU A 167 8.49 20.70 -0.62
N CYS A 168 7.44 20.94 0.17
CA CYS A 168 6.22 21.59 -0.33
C CYS A 168 6.54 22.95 -0.95
N THR A 169 7.32 23.78 -0.24
CA THR A 169 7.73 25.10 -0.74
C THR A 169 8.44 25.00 -2.09
N ALA A 170 9.39 24.08 -2.24
CA ALA A 170 10.14 23.91 -3.49
C ALA A 170 9.25 23.46 -4.67
N ILE A 171 8.30 22.56 -4.43
CA ILE A 171 7.37 22.09 -5.47
C ILE A 171 6.39 23.21 -5.86
N LEU A 172 5.89 23.95 -4.87
CA LEU A 172 4.95 25.05 -5.09
C LEU A 172 5.58 26.23 -5.83
N ASP A 173 6.83 26.57 -5.52
CA ASP A 173 7.56 27.62 -6.25
C ASP A 173 7.77 27.25 -7.74
N TRP A 174 8.02 25.97 -8.01
CA TRP A 174 8.16 25.44 -9.36
C TRP A 174 6.84 25.37 -10.15
N SER A 175 5.70 25.36 -9.46
CA SER A 175 4.40 25.04 -10.05
C SER A 175 3.93 26.06 -11.09
N ARG A 176 4.07 27.36 -10.81
CA ARG A 176 3.53 28.45 -11.66
C ARG A 176 4.19 28.51 -13.04
N PRO A 177 5.54 28.56 -13.17
CA PRO A 177 6.17 28.60 -14.49
C PRO A 177 5.83 27.39 -15.37
N ASN A 178 5.44 26.26 -14.75
CA ASN A 178 5.14 25.00 -15.43
C ASN A 178 3.64 24.70 -15.53
N GLN A 179 2.78 25.64 -15.13
CA GLN A 179 1.32 25.50 -15.12
C GLN A 179 0.83 24.25 -14.36
N LEU A 180 1.56 23.85 -13.32
CA LEU A 180 1.19 22.72 -12.48
C LEU A 180 0.16 23.20 -11.44
N GLY A 181 -1.11 22.84 -11.63
CA GLY A 181 -2.17 23.14 -10.68
C GLY A 181 -2.38 22.05 -9.63
N PHE A 182 -2.80 22.44 -8.43
CA PHE A 182 -3.08 21.54 -7.32
C PHE A 182 -4.54 21.60 -6.89
N SER A 183 -5.10 20.43 -6.57
CA SER A 183 -6.39 20.32 -5.90
C SER A 183 -6.24 20.56 -4.41
N THR A 184 -5.20 19.96 -3.81
CA THR A 184 -4.93 19.98 -2.37
C THR A 184 -3.42 19.90 -2.12
N VAL A 185 -2.90 20.72 -1.21
CA VAL A 185 -1.51 20.59 -0.70
C VAL A 185 -1.54 20.50 0.81
N VAL A 186 -1.03 19.40 1.37
CA VAL A 186 -1.01 19.13 2.82
C VAL A 186 0.42 18.96 3.30
N SER A 187 0.83 19.80 4.25
CA SER A 187 2.03 19.54 5.03
C SER A 187 1.62 18.90 6.36
N LEU A 188 2.06 17.67 6.58
CA LEU A 188 1.76 16.93 7.80
C LEU A 188 2.62 17.38 8.99
N GLY A 189 3.84 17.86 8.71
CA GLY A 189 4.81 18.18 9.76
C GLY A 189 5.10 16.96 10.63
N ASN A 190 4.84 17.09 11.94
CA ASN A 190 4.95 15.98 12.87
C ASN A 190 3.84 14.93 12.68
N ALA A 191 2.70 15.21 12.05
CA ALA A 191 1.63 14.21 11.89
C ALA A 191 1.26 13.53 13.23
N ALA A 192 1.03 14.33 14.28
CA ALA A 192 0.82 13.82 15.63
C ALA A 192 -0.56 13.17 15.84
N ASP A 193 -1.53 13.51 15.00
CA ASP A 193 -2.88 12.94 15.00
C ASP A 193 -3.33 12.60 13.57
N VAL A 194 -3.62 13.60 12.73
CA VAL A 194 -3.88 13.39 11.29
C VAL A 194 -2.57 13.03 10.57
N ASP A 195 -2.53 11.87 9.93
CA ASP A 195 -1.37 11.35 9.20
C ASP A 195 -1.75 10.96 7.76
N PHE A 196 -0.83 10.31 7.03
CA PHE A 196 -1.04 9.90 5.65
C PHE A 196 -2.30 9.05 5.45
N GLY A 197 -2.62 8.15 6.38
CA GLY A 197 -3.78 7.27 6.27
C GLY A 197 -5.07 8.06 6.09
N ASP A 198 -5.30 9.04 6.97
CA ASP A 198 -6.52 9.85 7.01
C ASP A 198 -6.62 10.79 5.81
N VAL A 199 -5.50 11.44 5.45
CA VAL A 199 -5.45 12.32 4.28
C VAL A 199 -5.66 11.54 2.99
N LEU A 200 -5.09 10.34 2.86
CA LEU A 200 -5.28 9.49 1.68
C LEU A 200 -6.71 8.97 1.56
N ASP A 201 -7.37 8.67 2.69
CA ASP A 201 -8.77 8.27 2.70
C ASP A 201 -9.68 9.41 2.19
N TYR A 202 -9.48 10.63 2.69
CA TYR A 202 -10.16 11.83 2.17
C TYR A 202 -9.90 12.01 0.67
N LEU A 203 -8.63 11.96 0.27
CA LEU A 203 -8.23 12.15 -1.13
C LEU A 203 -8.70 11.01 -2.04
N ALA A 204 -9.05 9.83 -1.53
CA ALA A 204 -9.62 8.75 -2.34
C ALA A 204 -11.01 9.13 -2.85
N VAL A 205 -11.84 9.75 -2.01
CA VAL A 205 -13.22 10.15 -2.34
C VAL A 205 -13.35 11.56 -2.93
N ASP A 206 -12.34 12.42 -2.79
CA ASP A 206 -12.37 13.79 -3.32
C ASP A 206 -12.41 13.86 -4.86
N GLN A 207 -13.52 14.35 -5.42
CA GLN A 207 -13.71 14.44 -6.88
C GLN A 207 -12.83 15.49 -7.56
N LYS A 208 -12.20 16.41 -6.80
CA LYS A 208 -11.28 17.41 -7.35
C LYS A 208 -9.86 16.86 -7.55
N THR A 209 -9.52 15.76 -6.89
CA THR A 209 -8.21 15.13 -6.97
C THR A 209 -8.21 13.93 -7.91
N ASP A 210 -7.36 13.96 -8.93
CA ASP A 210 -7.18 12.86 -9.89
C ASP A 210 -5.93 12.02 -9.63
N ALA A 211 -4.90 12.61 -9.01
CA ALA A 211 -3.63 11.95 -8.73
C ALA A 211 -2.96 12.54 -7.49
N ILE A 212 -2.08 11.75 -6.85
CA ILE A 212 -1.50 12.08 -5.54
C ILE A 212 0.01 11.91 -5.56
N LEU A 213 0.74 12.92 -5.09
CA LEU A 213 2.16 12.88 -4.80
C LEU A 213 2.38 12.83 -3.28
N LEU A 214 3.25 11.92 -2.85
CA LEU A 214 3.60 11.73 -1.45
C LEU A 214 5.09 11.91 -1.23
N TYR A 215 5.47 12.66 -0.20
CA TYR A 215 6.83 12.72 0.31
C TYR A 215 6.87 12.14 1.72
N VAL A 216 7.52 10.98 1.86
CA VAL A 216 7.51 10.17 3.09
C VAL A 216 8.91 10.10 3.67
N GLU A 217 9.06 10.54 4.93
CA GLU A 217 10.28 10.37 5.71
C GLU A 217 10.21 9.11 6.58
N GLY A 218 9.07 8.90 7.25
CA GLY A 218 8.78 7.71 8.05
C GLY A 218 7.28 7.49 8.19
N VAL A 219 6.91 6.35 8.78
CA VAL A 219 5.51 5.93 8.96
C VAL A 219 5.28 5.68 10.45
N HIS A 220 4.20 6.25 11.01
CA HIS A 220 3.82 6.04 12.41
C HIS A 220 2.92 4.81 12.56
N ASP A 221 1.86 4.74 11.75
CA ASP A 221 0.93 3.61 11.69
C ASP A 221 0.97 2.97 10.31
N ALA A 222 1.59 1.79 10.22
CA ALA A 222 1.72 1.06 8.96
C ALA A 222 0.38 0.54 8.43
N ARG A 223 -0.58 0.22 9.30
CA ARG A 223 -1.90 -0.26 8.87
C ARG A 223 -2.69 0.88 8.26
N ALA A 224 -2.84 1.99 8.97
CA ALA A 224 -3.53 3.17 8.46
C ALA A 224 -2.90 3.67 7.16
N PHE A 225 -1.55 3.70 7.09
CA PHE A 225 -0.83 4.05 5.88
C PHE A 225 -1.12 3.11 4.70
N MET A 226 -1.06 1.79 4.92
CA MET A 226 -1.34 0.81 3.87
C MET A 226 -2.80 0.84 3.42
N SER A 227 -3.74 1.01 4.35
CA SER A 227 -5.16 1.14 4.05
C SER A 227 -5.46 2.39 3.23
N GLY A 228 -4.96 3.56 3.64
CA GLY A 228 -5.10 4.81 2.90
C GLY A 228 -4.47 4.73 1.50
N LEU A 229 -3.25 4.20 1.39
CA LEU A 229 -2.61 4.01 0.08
C LEU A 229 -3.43 3.09 -0.82
N ARG A 230 -3.92 1.96 -0.30
CA ARG A 230 -4.75 1.02 -1.08
C ARG A 230 -6.06 1.66 -1.49
N SER A 231 -6.71 2.43 -0.62
CA SER A 231 -7.96 3.15 -0.91
C SER A 231 -7.75 4.13 -2.07
N ALA A 232 -6.76 5.02 -1.94
CA ALA A 232 -6.46 6.01 -2.97
C ALA A 232 -5.95 5.41 -4.27
N ALA A 233 -5.00 4.47 -4.19
CA ALA A 233 -4.34 3.91 -5.37
C ALA A 233 -5.33 3.18 -6.29
N ARG A 234 -6.42 2.59 -5.80
CA ARG A 234 -7.42 1.90 -6.63
C ARG A 234 -8.04 2.76 -7.71
N VAL A 235 -8.25 4.03 -7.39
CA VAL A 235 -8.99 4.96 -8.24
C VAL A 235 -8.07 5.99 -8.89
N LYS A 236 -6.98 6.35 -8.19
CA LYS A 236 -6.11 7.47 -8.52
C LYS A 236 -4.64 7.03 -8.54
N PRO A 237 -3.82 7.49 -9.50
CA PRO A 237 -2.39 7.28 -9.45
C PRO A 237 -1.77 7.91 -8.20
N VAL A 238 -0.98 7.13 -7.47
CA VAL A 238 -0.22 7.58 -6.30
C VAL A 238 1.27 7.36 -6.56
N ILE A 239 2.07 8.42 -6.42
CA ILE A 239 3.52 8.37 -6.55
C ILE A 239 4.18 8.83 -5.25
N VAL A 240 5.07 8.00 -4.70
CA VAL A 240 5.77 8.23 -3.43
C VAL A 240 7.26 8.49 -3.66
N LEU A 241 7.79 9.56 -3.07
CA LEU A 241 9.21 9.73 -2.83
C LEU A 241 9.53 9.40 -1.36
N LYS A 242 10.20 8.27 -1.14
CA LYS A 242 10.75 7.86 0.16
C LYS A 242 12.20 8.30 0.31
N VAL A 243 12.52 8.95 1.42
CA VAL A 243 13.88 9.33 1.82
C VAL A 243 14.40 8.46 2.97
N GLY A 244 15.69 8.55 3.32
CA GLY A 244 16.28 7.74 4.41
C GLY A 244 16.47 6.26 4.05
N ARG A 245 16.91 5.96 2.82
CA ARG A 245 17.10 4.60 2.28
C ARG A 245 18.28 3.83 2.87
N HIS A 246 19.32 4.56 3.22
CA HIS A 246 20.54 4.01 3.78
C HIS A 246 20.56 4.28 5.28
N GLU A 247 21.15 3.39 6.06
CA GLU A 247 21.17 3.44 7.52
C GLU A 247 21.59 4.82 8.07
N THR A 248 22.57 5.48 7.45
CA THR A 248 23.01 6.84 7.80
C THR A 248 21.94 7.90 7.56
N GLY A 249 21.24 7.84 6.43
CA GLY A 249 20.10 8.71 6.12
C GLY A 249 18.86 8.40 6.95
N SER A 250 18.61 7.13 7.28
CA SER A 250 17.53 6.71 8.18
C SER A 250 17.76 7.31 9.57
N ARG A 251 18.99 7.26 10.10
CA ARG A 251 19.32 7.90 11.38
C ARG A 251 18.99 9.39 11.37
N ALA A 252 19.42 10.13 10.33
CA ALA A 252 19.15 11.56 10.21
C ALA A 252 17.65 11.90 10.17
N ALA A 253 16.85 11.17 9.38
CA ALA A 253 15.41 11.36 9.28
C ALA A 253 14.67 10.99 10.59
N SER A 254 15.10 9.92 11.27
CA SER A 254 14.48 9.46 12.53
C SER A 254 14.62 10.46 13.68
N THR A 255 15.74 11.19 13.75
CA THR A 255 16.00 12.17 14.82
C THR A 255 15.11 13.40 14.76
N HIS A 256 14.65 13.79 13.57
CA HIS A 256 13.85 15.01 13.40
C HIS A 256 12.34 14.73 13.34
N THR A 257 11.92 13.57 12.84
CA THR A 257 10.50 13.21 12.76
C THR A 257 10.03 12.29 13.87
N GLY A 258 10.88 11.50 14.55
CA GLY A 258 10.41 10.51 15.52
C GLY A 258 9.56 9.37 14.94
N ALA A 259 9.38 9.31 13.61
CA ALA A 259 8.68 8.26 12.91
C ALA A 259 9.56 7.01 12.73
N MET A 260 8.94 5.85 12.58
CA MET A 260 9.68 4.61 12.32
C MET A 260 10.12 4.54 10.86
N ILE A 261 11.32 4.00 10.64
CA ILE A 261 11.91 3.80 9.31
C ILE A 261 12.22 2.32 9.15
N GLY A 262 11.47 1.67 8.26
CA GLY A 262 11.69 0.28 7.87
C GLY A 262 12.81 0.15 6.84
N SER A 263 13.12 -1.09 6.48
CA SER A 263 14.09 -1.39 5.44
C SER A 263 13.60 -0.91 4.05
N ASP A 264 14.53 -0.52 3.18
CA ASP A 264 14.18 0.11 1.90
C ASP A 264 13.47 -0.84 0.92
N ASP A 265 13.89 -2.11 0.92
CA ASP A 265 13.32 -3.21 0.14
C ASP A 265 11.92 -3.60 0.64
N VAL A 266 11.70 -3.55 1.95
CA VAL A 266 10.38 -3.76 2.57
C VAL A 266 9.44 -2.62 2.20
N PHE A 267 9.91 -1.37 2.24
CA PHE A 267 9.11 -0.22 1.82
C PHE A 267 8.72 -0.32 0.33
N ASP A 268 9.64 -0.77 -0.54
CA ASP A 268 9.31 -1.07 -1.95
C ASP A 268 8.24 -2.15 -2.09
N ALA A 269 8.37 -3.25 -1.35
CA ALA A 269 7.37 -4.31 -1.35
C ALA A 269 6.00 -3.82 -0.85
N ALA A 270 5.97 -2.91 0.14
CA ALA A 270 4.76 -2.28 0.64
C ALA A 270 4.07 -1.43 -0.44
N LEU A 271 4.82 -0.55 -1.09
CA LEU A 271 4.27 0.31 -2.16
C LEU A 271 3.72 -0.51 -3.32
N GLU A 272 4.44 -1.54 -3.77
CA GLU A 272 3.96 -2.42 -4.84
C GLU A 272 2.67 -3.14 -4.43
N ARG A 273 2.58 -3.62 -3.18
CA ARG A 273 1.36 -4.26 -2.63
C ARG A 273 0.21 -3.28 -2.50
N ALA A 274 0.49 -2.00 -2.31
CA ALA A 274 -0.52 -0.95 -2.21
C ALA A 274 -0.99 -0.41 -3.57
N GLY A 275 -0.40 -0.82 -4.70
CA GLY A 275 -0.76 -0.27 -6.01
C GLY A 275 -0.01 1.03 -6.36
N VAL A 276 1.00 1.40 -5.57
CA VAL A 276 1.66 2.71 -5.58
C VAL A 276 2.98 2.63 -6.35
N VAL A 277 3.41 3.74 -6.93
CA VAL A 277 4.67 3.83 -7.68
C VAL A 277 5.70 4.64 -6.90
N ARG A 278 6.94 4.17 -6.86
CA ARG A 278 8.03 4.88 -6.18
C ARG A 278 8.85 5.73 -7.14
N ALA A 279 9.06 6.99 -6.74
CA ALA A 279 10.08 7.88 -7.26
C ALA A 279 11.34 7.82 -6.37
N MET A 280 12.51 7.87 -7.02
CA MET A 280 13.81 7.73 -6.37
C MET A 280 14.51 9.06 -6.11
N THR A 281 14.15 10.12 -6.83
CA THR A 281 14.78 11.43 -6.68
C THR A 281 13.74 12.54 -6.71
N PHE A 282 14.12 13.74 -6.29
CA PHE A 282 13.26 14.90 -6.39
C PHE A 282 12.94 15.26 -7.86
N GLY A 283 13.93 15.16 -8.75
CA GLY A 283 13.72 15.30 -10.21
C GLY A 283 12.72 14.29 -10.78
N GLN A 284 12.67 13.08 -10.22
CA GLN A 284 11.67 12.07 -10.56
C GLN A 284 10.27 12.43 -10.06
N LEU A 285 10.16 13.01 -8.86
CA LEU A 285 8.89 13.49 -8.32
C LEU A 285 8.30 14.62 -9.17
N PHE A 286 9.13 15.50 -9.73
CA PHE A 286 8.67 16.48 -10.73
C PHE A 286 8.17 15.82 -12.00
N ALA A 287 8.90 14.83 -12.51
CA ALA A 287 8.48 14.15 -13.73
C ALA A 287 7.12 13.45 -13.54
N ALA A 288 6.92 12.87 -12.36
CA ALA A 288 5.64 12.36 -11.88
C ALA A 288 4.57 13.44 -11.80
N ALA A 289 4.85 14.61 -11.21
CA ALA A 289 3.91 15.72 -11.13
C ALA A 289 3.41 16.16 -12.53
N SER A 290 4.35 16.37 -13.46
CA SER A 290 4.05 16.79 -14.83
C SER A 290 3.15 15.79 -15.54
N ILE A 291 3.50 14.50 -15.51
CA ILE A 291 2.71 13.49 -16.24
C ILE A 291 1.32 13.28 -15.61
N LEU A 292 1.24 13.26 -14.28
CA LEU A 292 -0.02 13.04 -13.57
C LEU A 292 -1.00 14.19 -13.72
N SER A 293 -0.50 15.43 -13.77
CA SER A 293 -1.34 16.62 -13.98
C SER A 293 -2.10 16.62 -15.30
N THR A 294 -1.67 15.83 -16.29
CA THR A 294 -2.36 15.72 -17.59
C THR A 294 -3.70 14.97 -17.51
N GLY A 295 -3.92 14.16 -16.46
CA GLY A 295 -5.07 13.26 -16.33
C GLY A 295 -5.09 12.09 -17.33
N LYS A 296 -4.06 11.97 -18.20
CA LYS A 296 -3.99 10.90 -19.21
C LYS A 296 -3.58 9.57 -18.58
N ARG A 297 -4.11 8.48 -19.15
CA ARG A 297 -3.79 7.09 -18.75
C ARG A 297 -3.13 6.35 -19.92
N VAL A 298 -2.29 5.36 -19.61
CA VAL A 298 -1.74 4.42 -20.60
C VAL A 298 -2.49 3.09 -20.51
N ARG A 299 -2.63 2.41 -21.65
CA ARG A 299 -3.30 1.10 -21.74
C ARG A 299 -2.34 -0.08 -21.71
N GLY A 300 -1.07 0.17 -22.04
CA GLY A 300 0.01 -0.82 -22.04
C GLY A 300 1.36 -0.14 -21.93
N ASN A 301 2.42 -0.91 -22.15
CA ASN A 301 3.81 -0.53 -21.94
C ASN A 301 4.62 -0.42 -23.25
N ARG A 302 3.97 -0.43 -24.43
CA ARG A 302 4.64 -0.37 -25.73
C ARG A 302 4.76 1.07 -26.22
N LEU A 303 5.98 1.57 -26.34
CA LEU A 303 6.30 2.95 -26.68
C LEU A 303 6.88 3.05 -28.10
N ALA A 304 6.36 3.97 -28.90
CA ALA A 304 7.02 4.43 -30.12
C ALA A 304 7.84 5.68 -29.85
N ILE A 305 9.07 5.74 -30.35
CA ILE A 305 9.94 6.89 -30.21
C ILE A 305 10.10 7.52 -31.59
N VAL A 306 9.75 8.80 -31.74
CA VAL A 306 9.97 9.60 -32.95
C VAL A 306 11.05 10.63 -32.64
N THR A 307 12.14 10.65 -33.39
CA THR A 307 13.31 11.52 -33.12
C THR A 307 13.86 12.15 -34.40
N ASN A 308 14.41 13.36 -34.32
CA ASN A 308 15.18 13.96 -35.42
C ASN A 308 16.70 13.74 -35.30
N GLY A 309 17.11 12.83 -34.41
CA GLY A 309 18.50 12.38 -34.33
C GLY A 309 18.65 11.09 -33.51
N GLY A 310 19.48 10.18 -34.01
CA GLY A 310 19.67 8.85 -33.43
C GLY A 310 20.19 8.83 -31.99
N GLY A 311 21.10 9.74 -31.61
CA GLY A 311 21.70 9.76 -30.26
C GLY A 311 20.67 9.83 -29.12
N PRO A 312 19.79 10.85 -29.09
CA PRO A 312 18.67 10.92 -28.15
C PRO A 312 17.73 9.70 -28.19
N GLY A 313 17.51 9.13 -29.38
CA GLY A 313 16.70 7.92 -29.55
C GLY A 313 17.30 6.71 -28.85
N VAL A 314 18.62 6.52 -28.95
CA VAL A 314 19.34 5.44 -28.25
C VAL A 314 19.29 5.65 -26.73
N LEU A 315 19.53 6.87 -26.23
CA LEU A 315 19.42 7.17 -24.79
C LEU A 315 18.02 6.86 -24.23
N ALA A 316 16.97 7.14 -25.01
CA ALA A 316 15.61 6.80 -24.65
C ALA A 316 15.39 5.28 -24.63
N THR A 317 15.90 4.55 -25.62
CA THR A 317 15.80 3.10 -25.71
C THR A 317 16.52 2.39 -24.56
N ASP A 318 17.77 2.76 -24.27
CA ASP A 318 18.53 2.18 -23.14
C ASP A 318 17.76 2.36 -21.83
N ARG A 319 17.22 3.57 -21.61
CA ARG A 319 16.43 3.84 -20.41
C ARG A 319 15.09 3.12 -20.38
N ALA A 320 14.48 2.88 -21.54
CA ALA A 320 13.25 2.12 -21.65
C ALA A 320 13.49 0.66 -21.22
N GLU A 321 14.58 0.06 -21.68
CA GLU A 321 14.98 -1.30 -21.31
C GLU A 321 15.28 -1.44 -19.82
N ASP A 322 16.05 -0.50 -19.24
CA ASP A 322 16.32 -0.42 -17.79
C ASP A 322 15.04 -0.46 -16.93
N LEU A 323 13.95 0.12 -17.44
CA LEU A 323 12.69 0.29 -16.71
C LEU A 323 11.59 -0.69 -17.17
N GLY A 324 11.90 -1.58 -18.12
CA GLY A 324 10.95 -2.55 -18.68
C GLY A 324 9.81 -1.91 -19.49
N VAL A 325 10.06 -0.76 -20.10
CA VAL A 325 9.18 -0.17 -21.13
C VAL A 325 9.55 -0.80 -22.47
N GLU A 326 8.57 -1.41 -23.13
CA GLU A 326 8.80 -2.12 -24.39
C GLU A 326 8.85 -1.13 -25.55
N ILE A 327 9.87 -1.23 -26.40
CA ILE A 327 9.90 -0.49 -27.67
C ILE A 327 8.95 -1.20 -28.64
N ALA A 328 7.91 -0.51 -29.07
CA ALA A 328 6.85 -1.08 -29.90
C ALA A 328 7.39 -1.60 -31.24
N ALA A 329 7.04 -2.83 -31.61
CA ALA A 329 7.23 -3.32 -32.96
C ALA A 329 6.13 -2.73 -33.87
N LEU A 330 6.52 -1.83 -34.77
CA LEU A 330 5.59 -1.16 -35.68
C LEU A 330 4.99 -2.17 -36.67
N ASP A 331 3.69 -2.01 -36.95
CA ASP A 331 2.99 -2.81 -37.94
C ASP A 331 3.48 -2.50 -39.36
N ALA A 332 3.37 -3.48 -40.26
CA ALA A 332 3.78 -3.33 -41.65
C ALA A 332 3.10 -2.15 -42.34
N GLY A 333 1.80 -1.92 -42.05
CA GLY A 333 1.08 -0.77 -42.61
C GLY A 333 1.61 0.58 -42.12
N THR A 334 2.10 0.65 -40.88
CA THR A 334 2.73 1.86 -40.32
C THR A 334 4.07 2.12 -41.01
N LEU A 335 4.87 1.08 -41.21
CA LEU A 335 6.15 1.19 -41.93
C LEU A 335 5.95 1.70 -43.36
N GLU A 336 4.96 1.18 -44.09
CA GLU A 336 4.64 1.64 -45.45
C GLU A 336 4.26 3.13 -45.51
N VAL A 337 3.49 3.62 -44.53
CA VAL A 337 3.12 5.04 -44.44
C VAL A 337 4.36 5.91 -44.15
N LEU A 338 5.23 5.45 -43.25
CA LEU A 338 6.48 6.15 -42.92
C LEU A 338 7.41 6.20 -44.14
N ASP A 339 7.54 5.11 -44.89
CA ASP A 339 8.36 5.03 -46.11
C ASP A 339 7.92 6.01 -47.21
N GLN A 340 6.61 6.27 -47.31
CA GLN A 340 6.06 7.22 -48.28
C GLN A 340 6.26 8.68 -47.85
N THR A 341 6.33 8.93 -46.55
CA THR A 341 6.31 10.28 -45.97
C THR A 341 7.72 10.81 -45.66
N LEU A 342 8.59 9.92 -45.17
CA LEU A 342 9.93 10.24 -44.71
C LEU A 342 10.99 10.08 -45.82
N PRO A 343 12.17 10.72 -45.66
CA PRO A 343 13.29 10.48 -46.59
C PRO A 343 13.72 9.01 -46.59
N PRO A 344 14.22 8.45 -47.71
CA PRO A 344 14.58 7.03 -47.81
C PRO A 344 15.60 6.51 -46.78
N HIS A 345 16.34 7.41 -46.14
CA HIS A 345 17.40 7.11 -45.18
C HIS A 345 16.95 7.21 -43.71
N TRP A 346 15.64 7.31 -43.44
CA TRP A 346 15.12 7.18 -42.08
C TRP A 346 15.46 5.79 -41.50
N SER A 347 15.30 5.57 -40.19
CA SER A 347 15.79 4.35 -39.52
C SER A 347 15.14 3.03 -39.94
N HIS A 348 13.98 3.05 -40.60
CA HIS A 348 13.17 1.86 -40.93
C HIS A 348 12.81 0.98 -39.73
N ASN A 349 12.82 1.56 -38.52
CA ASN A 349 12.58 0.84 -37.26
C ASN A 349 12.08 1.80 -36.18
N ASN A 350 11.80 1.28 -34.98
CA ASN A 350 11.56 2.06 -33.76
C ASN A 350 12.83 2.03 -32.89
N PRO A 351 13.47 3.18 -32.58
CA PRO A 351 13.05 4.56 -32.82
C PRO A 351 12.96 4.99 -34.30
N VAL A 352 11.90 5.73 -34.63
CA VAL A 352 11.67 6.36 -35.93
C VAL A 352 12.55 7.62 -36.00
N ASP A 353 13.74 7.49 -36.58
CA ASP A 353 14.66 8.61 -36.82
C ASP A 353 14.29 9.29 -38.14
N ILE A 354 13.63 10.44 -38.05
CA ILE A 354 13.18 11.22 -39.20
C ILE A 354 14.30 12.08 -39.80
N LEU A 355 15.52 12.03 -39.26
CA LEU A 355 16.67 12.85 -39.63
C LEU A 355 16.56 14.34 -39.25
N GLY A 356 17.70 15.00 -39.13
CA GLY A 356 17.83 16.34 -38.54
C GLY A 356 17.27 17.49 -39.39
N ASP A 357 17.17 17.28 -40.69
CA ASP A 357 16.70 18.24 -41.69
C ASP A 357 15.21 18.08 -42.06
N SER A 358 14.50 17.16 -41.38
CA SER A 358 13.07 16.96 -41.59
C SER A 358 12.23 18.19 -41.24
N SER A 359 11.19 18.41 -42.06
CA SER A 359 10.27 19.52 -41.86
C SER A 359 9.30 19.26 -40.69
N PRO A 360 8.75 20.31 -40.05
CA PRO A 360 7.71 20.19 -39.02
C PRO A 360 6.53 19.31 -39.43
N GLU A 361 6.11 19.38 -40.69
CA GLU A 361 4.97 18.62 -41.21
C GLU A 361 5.27 17.12 -41.19
N LYS A 362 6.44 16.71 -41.70
CA LYS A 362 6.90 15.31 -41.64
C LYS A 362 7.05 14.80 -40.21
N TYR A 363 7.44 15.67 -39.29
CA TYR A 363 7.51 15.34 -37.87
C TYR A 363 6.10 14.97 -37.35
N GLY A 364 5.12 15.84 -37.59
CA GLY A 364 3.72 15.60 -37.23
C GLY A 364 3.16 14.32 -37.86
N ASP A 365 3.42 14.10 -39.15
CA ASP A 365 2.95 12.92 -39.88
C ASP A 365 3.54 11.62 -39.32
N ALA A 366 4.83 11.61 -38.95
CA ALA A 366 5.47 10.45 -38.33
C ALA A 366 4.88 10.13 -36.95
N VAL A 367 4.60 11.15 -36.13
CA VAL A 367 3.91 10.99 -34.85
C VAL A 367 2.49 10.47 -35.07
N GLU A 368 1.76 10.99 -36.05
CA GLU A 368 0.42 10.53 -36.40
C GLU A 368 0.40 9.06 -36.84
N ALA A 369 1.35 8.65 -37.69
CA ALA A 369 1.48 7.25 -38.11
C ALA A 369 1.68 6.31 -36.90
N CYS A 370 2.58 6.67 -35.97
CA CYS A 370 2.79 5.90 -34.74
C CYS A 370 1.55 5.88 -33.84
N LEU A 371 0.79 6.98 -33.76
CA LEU A 371 -0.44 7.05 -32.97
C LEU A 371 -1.56 6.17 -33.55
N LYS A 372 -1.60 5.95 -34.86
CA LYS A 372 -2.57 5.05 -35.52
C LYS A 372 -2.29 3.57 -35.28
N ASP A 373 -1.04 3.19 -35.05
CA ASP A 373 -0.59 1.80 -34.97
C ASP A 373 -1.17 1.05 -33.73
N ALA A 374 -1.88 -0.06 -33.91
CA ALA A 374 -2.46 -0.82 -32.80
C ALA A 374 -1.42 -1.44 -31.84
N ASN A 375 -0.16 -1.55 -32.26
CA ASN A 375 0.95 -2.04 -31.45
C ASN A 375 1.60 -0.99 -30.55
N VAL A 376 1.17 0.27 -30.66
CA VAL A 376 1.73 1.40 -29.91
C VAL A 376 0.74 1.85 -28.83
N ASP A 377 1.16 1.91 -27.58
CA ASP A 377 0.34 2.39 -26.45
C ASP A 377 0.61 3.85 -26.08
N GLY A 378 1.78 4.39 -26.49
CA GLY A 378 2.13 5.80 -26.36
C GLY A 378 3.28 6.20 -27.30
N VAL A 379 3.48 7.50 -27.48
CA VAL A 379 4.54 8.05 -28.34
C VAL A 379 5.43 9.01 -27.55
N LEU A 380 6.74 8.88 -27.69
CA LEU A 380 7.73 9.85 -27.25
C LEU A 380 8.30 10.60 -28.47
N ALA A 381 8.04 11.91 -28.55
CA ALA A 381 8.63 12.78 -29.57
C ALA A 381 9.89 13.46 -29.01
N LEU A 382 11.02 13.33 -29.70
CA LEU A 382 12.34 13.85 -29.32
C LEU A 382 12.87 14.84 -30.36
N LEU A 383 13.24 16.04 -29.92
CA LEU A 383 13.85 17.03 -30.81
C LEU A 383 15.15 17.55 -30.22
N THR A 384 16.21 17.53 -31.02
CA THR A 384 17.42 18.33 -30.79
C THR A 384 17.47 19.48 -31.81
N PRO A 385 17.71 20.73 -31.38
CA PRO A 385 17.74 21.88 -32.26
C PRO A 385 18.98 21.83 -33.16
N GLN A 386 18.77 21.88 -34.47
CA GLN A 386 19.82 22.03 -35.48
C GLN A 386 19.61 23.34 -36.25
N ALA A 387 20.60 23.76 -37.05
CA ALA A 387 20.55 25.02 -37.79
C ALA A 387 19.31 25.16 -38.70
N MET A 388 18.80 24.04 -39.22
CA MET A 388 17.64 24.00 -40.12
C MET A 388 16.33 23.66 -39.40
N SER A 389 16.38 23.30 -38.12
CA SER A 389 15.20 22.89 -37.37
C SER A 389 14.33 24.10 -37.05
N ARG A 390 13.01 23.89 -37.02
CA ARG A 390 12.00 24.87 -36.61
C ARG A 390 11.26 24.34 -35.36
N PRO A 391 11.84 24.43 -34.15
CA PRO A 391 11.36 23.69 -32.98
C PRO A 391 9.92 24.01 -32.57
N GLN A 392 9.51 25.27 -32.69
CA GLN A 392 8.15 25.71 -32.34
C GLN A 392 7.12 25.18 -33.35
N GLU A 393 7.41 25.26 -34.64
CA GLU A 393 6.54 24.73 -35.69
C GLU A 393 6.42 23.21 -35.60
N ALA A 394 7.52 22.51 -35.31
CA ALA A 394 7.50 21.07 -35.06
C ALA A 394 6.65 20.72 -33.82
N ALA A 395 6.74 21.53 -32.75
CA ALA A 395 5.89 21.34 -31.58
C ALA A 395 4.40 21.52 -31.92
N GLN A 396 4.04 22.50 -32.74
CA GLN A 396 2.65 22.68 -33.19
C GLN A 396 2.16 21.48 -34.01
N ALA A 397 2.98 20.97 -34.94
CA ALA A 397 2.63 19.77 -35.72
C ALA A 397 2.40 18.53 -34.84
N VAL A 398 3.21 18.35 -33.79
CA VAL A 398 3.02 17.28 -32.80
C VAL A 398 1.76 17.47 -31.96
N VAL A 399 1.44 18.71 -31.56
CA VAL A 399 0.18 19.04 -30.87
C VAL A 399 -1.02 18.70 -31.75
N ASP A 400 -0.99 19.07 -33.02
CA ASP A 400 -2.07 18.84 -33.97
C ASP A 400 -2.30 17.33 -34.18
N ALA A 401 -1.23 16.55 -34.32
CA ALA A 401 -1.29 15.09 -34.42
C ALA A 401 -1.85 14.45 -33.13
N ALA A 402 -1.37 14.89 -31.97
CA ALA A 402 -1.85 14.41 -30.66
C ALA A 402 -3.35 14.71 -30.45
N GLY A 403 -3.82 15.88 -30.89
CA GLY A 403 -5.21 16.30 -30.78
C GLY A 403 -6.19 15.43 -31.58
N ARG A 404 -5.73 14.84 -32.69
CA ARG A 404 -6.52 13.89 -33.51
C ARG A 404 -6.68 12.52 -32.84
N TYR A 405 -5.77 12.16 -31.93
CA TYR A 405 -5.67 10.83 -31.33
C TYR A 405 -5.65 10.87 -29.79
N ALA A 406 -6.73 11.37 -29.19
CA ALA A 406 -6.86 11.52 -27.74
C ALA A 406 -6.74 10.21 -26.92
N GLY A 407 -6.80 9.04 -27.56
CA GLY A 407 -6.74 7.73 -26.90
C GLY A 407 -5.35 7.25 -26.49
N LYS A 408 -4.27 7.90 -26.94
CA LYS A 408 -2.88 7.53 -26.63
C LYS A 408 -2.09 8.70 -26.08
N LEU A 409 -1.18 8.41 -25.16
CA LEU A 409 -0.34 9.42 -24.54
C LEU A 409 0.79 9.82 -25.48
N VAL A 410 0.95 11.12 -25.70
CA VAL A 410 2.13 11.72 -26.31
C VAL A 410 2.95 12.40 -25.22
N VAL A 411 4.23 12.03 -25.14
CA VAL A 411 5.24 12.65 -24.28
C VAL A 411 6.26 13.34 -25.18
N THR A 412 6.77 14.50 -24.77
CA THR A 412 7.74 15.24 -25.58
C THR A 412 9.04 15.50 -24.84
N CYS A 413 10.15 15.54 -25.56
CA CYS A 413 11.43 16.01 -25.05
C CYS A 413 12.15 16.84 -26.11
N TRP A 414 12.00 18.15 -26.01
CA TRP A 414 12.74 19.10 -26.81
C TRP A 414 13.99 19.45 -26.01
N MET A 415 15.14 18.92 -26.42
CA MET A 415 16.42 19.09 -25.74
C MET A 415 17.02 20.46 -26.03
N GLY A 416 17.75 21.04 -25.07
CA GLY A 416 18.32 22.38 -25.17
C GLY A 416 17.68 23.36 -24.18
N GLU A 417 17.83 24.66 -24.40
CA GLU A 417 17.29 25.69 -23.50
C GLU A 417 16.67 26.84 -24.29
N SER A 418 17.48 27.79 -24.75
CA SER A 418 16.98 29.03 -25.36
C SER A 418 16.20 28.79 -26.66
N SER A 419 16.69 27.92 -27.55
CA SER A 419 16.12 27.69 -28.89
C SER A 419 14.83 26.86 -28.89
N VAL A 420 14.49 26.22 -27.77
CA VAL A 420 13.33 25.32 -27.66
C VAL A 420 12.32 25.78 -26.61
N ARG A 421 12.57 26.91 -25.93
CA ARG A 421 11.71 27.43 -24.86
C ARG A 421 10.28 27.67 -25.33
N GLU A 422 10.11 28.39 -26.45
CA GLU A 422 8.79 28.68 -27.01
C GLU A 422 8.05 27.40 -27.43
N ALA A 423 8.78 26.41 -27.96
CA ALA A 423 8.23 25.10 -28.30
C ALA A 423 7.71 24.34 -27.06
N ARG A 424 8.42 24.42 -25.91
CA ARG A 424 7.96 23.84 -24.65
C ARG A 424 6.72 24.55 -24.09
N GLU A 425 6.63 25.87 -24.25
CA GLU A 425 5.42 26.62 -23.89
C GLU A 425 4.21 26.19 -24.72
N VAL A 426 4.40 25.90 -26.01
CA VAL A 426 3.34 25.35 -26.87
C VAL A 426 2.80 24.03 -26.32
N PHE A 427 3.66 23.11 -25.88
CA PHE A 427 3.22 21.85 -25.25
C PHE A 427 2.50 22.09 -23.92
N SER A 428 3.05 22.95 -23.05
CA SER A 428 2.46 23.27 -21.75
C SER A 428 1.04 23.85 -21.89
N ARG A 429 0.83 24.81 -22.80
CA ARG A 429 -0.49 25.40 -23.08
C ARG A 429 -1.51 24.39 -23.64
N ASN A 430 -1.05 23.30 -24.24
CA ASN A 430 -1.90 22.24 -24.80
C ASN A 430 -1.96 20.99 -23.90
N ASN A 431 -1.51 21.07 -22.65
CA ASN A 431 -1.50 19.97 -21.69
C ASN A 431 -0.79 18.70 -22.22
N ILE A 432 0.33 18.90 -22.94
CA ILE A 432 1.23 17.83 -23.39
C ILE A 432 2.48 17.85 -22.49
N PRO A 433 2.81 16.74 -21.82
CA PRO A 433 3.91 16.68 -20.87
C PRO A 433 5.25 16.73 -21.60
N GLY A 434 6.03 17.78 -21.33
CA GLY A 434 7.34 18.03 -21.91
C GLY A 434 8.49 17.87 -20.89
N PHE A 435 9.58 17.23 -21.31
CA PHE A 435 10.74 16.94 -20.47
C PHE A 435 12.05 17.45 -21.08
N LEU A 436 13.05 17.68 -20.23
CA LEU A 436 14.34 18.24 -20.65
C LEU A 436 15.30 17.17 -21.18
N THR A 437 15.14 15.91 -20.76
CA THR A 437 15.99 14.81 -21.19
C THR A 437 15.16 13.57 -21.54
N PRO A 438 15.64 12.72 -22.47
CA PRO A 438 14.92 11.50 -22.86
C PRO A 438 14.67 10.56 -21.68
N GLU A 439 15.63 10.43 -20.75
CA GLU A 439 15.51 9.54 -19.59
C GLU A 439 14.38 9.97 -18.65
N ARG A 440 14.18 11.29 -18.45
CA ARG A 440 13.06 11.82 -17.66
C ARG A 440 11.72 11.52 -18.33
N ALA A 441 11.66 11.64 -19.66
CA ALA A 441 10.45 11.35 -20.42
C ALA A 441 10.07 9.87 -20.34
N ILE A 442 11.04 8.97 -20.46
CA ILE A 442 10.85 7.53 -20.29
C ILE A 442 10.43 7.19 -18.86
N GLU A 443 11.07 7.78 -17.84
CA GLU A 443 10.68 7.58 -16.44
C GLU A 443 9.23 8.00 -16.18
N ALA A 444 8.80 9.14 -16.72
CA ALA A 444 7.43 9.62 -16.59
C ALA A 444 6.41 8.65 -17.23
N PHE A 445 6.71 8.14 -18.43
CA PHE A 445 5.88 7.12 -19.08
C PHE A 445 5.85 5.80 -18.29
N ALA A 446 7.01 5.38 -17.78
CA ALA A 446 7.17 4.18 -16.97
C ALA A 446 6.35 4.25 -15.67
N TYR A 447 6.15 5.43 -15.08
CA TYR A 447 5.29 5.57 -13.89
C TYR A 447 3.84 5.18 -14.15
N LEU A 448 3.26 5.62 -15.27
CA LEU A 448 1.90 5.24 -15.62
C LEU A 448 1.80 3.73 -15.93
N CYS A 449 2.80 3.16 -16.61
CA CYS A 449 2.87 1.72 -16.89
C CYS A 449 2.98 0.90 -15.60
N ARG A 450 3.87 1.30 -14.68
CA ARG A 450 4.06 0.66 -13.38
C ARG A 450 2.83 0.79 -12.50
N TYR A 451 2.14 1.93 -12.53
CA TYR A 451 0.88 2.10 -11.82
C TYR A 451 -0.15 1.08 -12.30
N GLN A 452 -0.36 0.95 -13.62
CA GLN A 452 -1.28 -0.06 -14.18
C GLN A 452 -0.88 -1.50 -13.81
N ARG A 453 0.42 -1.82 -13.80
CA ARG A 453 0.92 -3.12 -13.35
C ARG A 453 0.67 -3.35 -11.86
N ASN A 454 0.90 -2.34 -11.02
CA ASN A 454 0.70 -2.42 -9.58
C ASN A 454 -0.80 -2.46 -9.21
N GLN A 455 -1.68 -1.87 -10.02
CA GLN A 455 -3.13 -2.09 -9.90
C GLN A 455 -3.49 -3.57 -9.95
N LYS A 456 -2.92 -4.33 -10.89
CA LYS A 456 -3.18 -5.79 -10.96
C LYS A 456 -2.76 -6.51 -9.68
N LEU A 457 -1.73 -6.03 -8.98
CA LEU A 457 -1.29 -6.58 -7.69
C LEU A 457 -2.19 -6.15 -6.52
N LEU A 458 -2.68 -4.92 -6.55
CA LEU A 458 -3.59 -4.38 -5.54
C LEU A 458 -4.86 -5.23 -5.44
N LEU A 459 -5.36 -5.69 -6.61
CA LEU A 459 -6.49 -6.61 -6.75
C LEU A 459 -6.24 -8.01 -6.18
N GLN A 460 -4.97 -8.39 -5.93
CA GLN A 460 -4.65 -9.71 -5.40
C GLN A 460 -4.98 -9.79 -3.92
N THR A 461 -6.06 -10.51 -3.61
CA THR A 461 -6.36 -10.94 -2.25
C THR A 461 -5.94 -12.39 -2.07
N PRO A 462 -5.29 -12.72 -0.95
CA PRO A 462 -5.15 -14.11 -0.55
C PRO A 462 -6.52 -14.69 -0.23
N GLY A 463 -7.02 -15.53 -1.14
CA GLY A 463 -8.03 -16.52 -0.79
C GLY A 463 -7.43 -17.58 0.14
N PRO A 464 -8.27 -18.37 0.83
CA PRO A 464 -7.80 -19.55 1.55
C PRO A 464 -7.01 -20.45 0.59
N LEU A 465 -5.93 -21.05 1.08
CA LEU A 465 -5.16 -22.01 0.30
C LEU A 465 -6.11 -23.10 -0.20
N THR A 466 -6.09 -23.37 -1.51
CA THR A 466 -6.96 -24.36 -2.15
C THR A 466 -6.72 -25.79 -1.65
N ASP A 467 -5.73 -26.00 -0.78
CA ASP A 467 -5.36 -27.30 -0.26
C ASP A 467 -6.11 -27.69 1.02
N SER A 468 -6.60 -28.93 1.02
CA SER A 468 -7.67 -29.44 1.88
C SER A 468 -7.32 -29.67 3.36
N ARG A 469 -6.08 -29.43 3.79
CA ARG A 469 -5.61 -29.68 5.15
C ARG A 469 -5.33 -28.38 5.89
N GLN A 470 -6.15 -28.11 6.91
CA GLN A 470 -5.98 -26.95 7.80
C GLN A 470 -4.70 -27.09 8.62
N PRO A 471 -3.96 -26.00 8.86
CA PRO A 471 -2.80 -26.02 9.76
C PRO A 471 -3.24 -26.23 11.21
N ASP A 472 -2.38 -26.88 12.01
CA ASP A 472 -2.55 -27.00 13.46
C ASP A 472 -1.96 -25.77 14.18
N VAL A 473 -2.70 -24.65 14.10
CA VAL A 473 -2.28 -23.36 14.68
C VAL A 473 -2.15 -23.45 16.21
N GLU A 474 -3.10 -24.11 16.87
CA GLU A 474 -3.11 -24.24 18.33
C GLU A 474 -1.95 -25.11 18.82
N GLY A 475 -1.67 -26.25 18.17
CA GLY A 475 -0.51 -27.08 18.48
C GLY A 475 0.81 -26.32 18.32
N ALA A 476 0.96 -25.56 17.23
CA ALA A 476 2.13 -24.69 17.04
C ALA A 476 2.25 -23.61 18.13
N ARG A 477 1.13 -23.00 18.53
CA ARG A 477 1.10 -21.99 19.60
C ARG A 477 1.49 -22.59 20.95
N MET A 478 1.04 -23.78 21.28
CA MET A 478 1.42 -24.48 22.52
C MET A 478 2.91 -24.76 22.60
N ILE A 479 3.56 -25.15 21.48
CA ILE A 479 5.02 -25.34 21.43
C ILE A 479 5.74 -24.03 21.75
N ILE A 480 5.29 -22.92 21.16
CA ILE A 480 5.90 -21.61 21.38
C ILE A 480 5.72 -21.14 22.83
N GLU A 481 4.52 -21.28 23.39
CA GLU A 481 4.23 -20.89 24.77
C GLU A 481 5.05 -21.71 25.78
N ALA A 482 5.23 -23.01 25.55
CA ALA A 482 6.10 -23.84 26.38
C ALA A 482 7.55 -23.33 26.37
N ALA A 483 8.09 -23.00 25.20
CA ALA A 483 9.44 -22.43 25.07
C ALA A 483 9.57 -21.07 25.76
N LEU A 484 8.57 -20.19 25.62
CA LEU A 484 8.55 -18.87 26.26
C LEU A 484 8.40 -18.97 27.78
N ALA A 485 7.64 -19.95 28.29
CA ALA A 485 7.53 -20.24 29.72
C ALA A 485 8.88 -20.66 30.32
N GLU A 486 9.71 -21.36 29.55
CA GLU A 486 11.11 -21.68 29.88
C GLU A 486 12.08 -20.51 29.69
N ARG A 487 11.58 -19.31 29.36
CA ARG A 487 12.37 -18.10 29.04
C ARG A 487 13.32 -18.30 27.85
N ARG A 488 12.98 -19.17 26.91
CA ARG A 488 13.71 -19.36 25.66
C ARG A 488 13.10 -18.51 24.55
N GLY A 489 13.92 -17.66 23.94
CA GLY A 489 13.55 -16.94 22.71
C GLY A 489 13.91 -17.68 21.42
N MET A 490 14.62 -18.80 21.52
CA MET A 490 15.04 -19.63 20.38
C MET A 490 14.48 -21.04 20.56
N LEU A 491 13.83 -21.55 19.52
CA LEU A 491 13.29 -22.91 19.50
C LEU A 491 14.39 -23.93 19.17
N SER A 492 14.23 -25.17 19.64
CA SER A 492 15.08 -26.28 19.21
C SER A 492 14.82 -26.65 17.75
N ASP A 493 15.70 -27.47 17.17
CA ASP A 493 15.53 -27.99 15.80
C ASP A 493 14.23 -28.82 15.68
N THR A 494 13.97 -29.65 16.69
CA THR A 494 12.77 -30.48 16.79
C THR A 494 11.50 -29.64 16.93
N GLU A 495 11.51 -28.61 17.78
CA GLU A 495 10.40 -27.66 17.94
C GLU A 495 10.15 -26.86 16.65
N SER A 496 11.22 -26.37 16.02
CA SER A 496 11.13 -25.59 14.77
C SER A 496 10.50 -26.41 13.64
N LYS A 497 10.96 -27.65 13.43
CA LYS A 497 10.41 -28.56 12.42
C LYS A 497 9.00 -29.05 12.77
N ALA A 498 8.68 -29.22 14.06
CA ALA A 498 7.31 -29.53 14.48
C ALA A 498 6.33 -28.42 14.11
N ILE A 499 6.70 -27.15 14.31
CA ILE A 499 5.89 -26.00 13.88
C ILE A 499 5.76 -25.98 12.35
N LEU A 500 6.84 -26.17 11.59
CA LEU A 500 6.77 -26.23 10.13
C LEU A 500 5.83 -27.34 9.64
N ASN A 501 5.90 -28.53 10.24
CA ASN A 501 5.00 -29.64 9.95
C ASN A 501 3.53 -29.34 10.31
N ALA A 502 3.27 -28.58 11.39
CA ALA A 502 1.93 -28.14 11.76
C ALA A 502 1.30 -27.24 10.67
N PHE A 503 2.12 -26.55 9.88
CA PHE A 503 1.70 -25.78 8.70
C PHE A 503 1.87 -26.56 7.38
N ASN A 504 2.04 -27.88 7.43
CA ASN A 504 2.21 -28.75 6.26
C ASN A 504 3.42 -28.39 5.38
N ILE A 505 4.50 -27.88 5.98
CA ILE A 505 5.77 -27.61 5.29
C ILE A 505 6.66 -28.86 5.42
N PRO A 506 7.02 -29.54 4.31
CA PRO A 506 7.79 -30.80 4.38
C PRO A 506 9.18 -30.60 4.98
N CYS A 507 9.48 -31.34 6.05
CA CYS A 507 10.78 -31.31 6.75
C CYS A 507 11.41 -32.69 6.81
N THR A 508 12.75 -32.76 6.88
CA THR A 508 13.42 -34.02 7.23
C THR A 508 13.01 -34.48 8.63
N PRO A 509 12.70 -35.77 8.84
CA PRO A 509 12.49 -36.33 10.16
C PRO A 509 13.73 -36.08 11.05
N THR A 510 13.52 -35.46 12.20
CA THR A 510 14.60 -35.10 13.13
C THR A 510 14.38 -35.75 14.48
N LEU A 511 15.35 -36.55 14.92
CA LEU A 511 15.34 -37.20 16.23
C LEU A 511 16.53 -36.71 17.06
N GLU A 512 16.27 -36.25 18.29
CA GLU A 512 17.33 -35.79 19.21
C GLU A 512 17.88 -36.98 20.00
N ALA A 513 19.20 -37.20 19.92
CA ALA A 513 19.93 -38.22 20.66
C ALA A 513 20.92 -37.58 21.64
N ARG A 514 20.85 -37.98 22.91
CA ARG A 514 21.77 -37.54 23.97
C ARG A 514 23.01 -38.42 24.08
N THR A 515 22.95 -39.63 23.52
CA THR A 515 24.05 -40.60 23.54
C THR A 515 24.30 -41.19 22.15
N SER A 516 25.51 -41.72 21.93
CA SER A 516 25.85 -42.39 20.67
C SER A 516 25.03 -43.67 20.42
N THR A 517 24.51 -44.29 21.49
CA THR A 517 23.64 -45.46 21.39
C THR A 517 22.23 -45.06 20.96
N GLU A 518 21.66 -44.00 21.53
CA GLU A 518 20.38 -43.44 21.06
C GLU A 518 20.48 -43.00 19.59
N ALA A 519 21.56 -42.31 19.23
CA ALA A 519 21.81 -41.87 17.86
C ALA A 519 21.85 -43.05 16.87
N LEU A 520 22.42 -44.19 17.28
CA LEU A 520 22.43 -45.39 16.46
C LEU A 520 21.02 -45.98 16.27
N VAL A 521 20.24 -46.08 17.34
CA VAL A 521 18.85 -46.57 17.27
C VAL A 521 18.02 -45.69 16.31
N HIS A 522 18.19 -44.38 16.40
CA HIS A 522 17.51 -43.45 15.49
C HIS A 522 17.98 -43.62 14.03
N ALA A 523 19.29 -43.77 13.79
CA ALA A 523 19.80 -43.98 12.44
C ALA A 523 19.37 -45.31 11.82
N GLU A 524 19.29 -46.39 12.61
CA GLU A 524 18.76 -47.68 12.13
C GLU A 524 17.27 -47.59 11.77
N SER A 525 16.50 -46.79 12.52
CA SER A 525 15.08 -46.54 12.21
C SER A 525 14.88 -45.63 11.00
N LEU A 526 15.75 -44.66 10.77
CA LEU A 526 15.65 -43.69 9.67
C LEU A 526 16.26 -44.23 8.36
N GLY A 527 17.21 -45.16 8.46
CA GLY A 527 18.00 -45.68 7.35
C GLY A 527 19.23 -44.82 7.04
N PHE A 528 20.34 -45.48 6.69
CA PHE A 528 21.56 -44.83 6.21
C PHE A 528 21.46 -44.48 4.70
N PRO A 529 22.13 -43.41 4.22
CA PRO A 529 23.01 -42.51 4.97
C PRO A 529 22.27 -41.45 5.79
N VAL A 530 22.86 -41.07 6.93
CA VAL A 530 22.30 -40.05 7.84
C VAL A 530 23.22 -38.84 7.98
N VAL A 531 22.64 -37.76 8.49
CA VAL A 531 23.31 -36.53 8.90
C VAL A 531 23.22 -36.41 10.41
N MET A 532 24.31 -36.00 11.05
CA MET A 532 24.32 -35.62 12.46
C MET A 532 24.65 -34.15 12.64
N LYS A 533 23.84 -33.46 13.45
CA LYS A 533 24.04 -32.03 13.77
C LYS A 533 24.09 -31.84 15.28
N VAL A 534 24.92 -30.93 15.77
CA VAL A 534 24.99 -30.62 17.22
C VAL A 534 23.66 -30.04 17.71
N SER A 535 23.14 -30.57 18.82
CA SER A 535 21.98 -30.01 19.52
C SER A 535 22.45 -29.16 20.71
N SER A 536 22.31 -27.84 20.59
CA SER A 536 22.68 -26.88 21.63
C SER A 536 21.90 -25.56 21.49
N PRO A 537 21.26 -25.05 22.57
CA PRO A 537 20.57 -23.76 22.55
C PRO A 537 21.49 -22.56 22.27
N GLN A 538 22.78 -22.66 22.60
CA GLN A 538 23.76 -21.57 22.47
C GLN A 538 24.58 -21.61 21.16
N ILE A 539 24.35 -22.62 20.32
CA ILE A 539 25.00 -22.76 19.02
C ILE A 539 23.92 -22.59 17.95
N SER A 540 23.77 -21.36 17.46
CA SER A 540 22.84 -21.03 16.38
C SER A 540 23.38 -21.57 15.05
N HIS A 541 24.54 -21.09 14.58
CA HIS A 541 25.17 -21.54 13.35
C HIS A 541 26.03 -22.78 13.59
N LYS A 542 25.43 -23.95 13.30
CA LYS A 542 26.05 -25.26 13.54
C LYS A 542 27.32 -25.45 12.70
N SER A 543 27.33 -24.97 11.45
CA SER A 543 28.48 -25.08 10.55
C SER A 543 29.72 -24.33 11.07
N ASP A 544 29.55 -23.19 11.75
CA ASP A 544 30.64 -22.35 12.26
C ASP A 544 31.49 -23.05 13.33
N VAL A 545 30.92 -24.06 13.99
CA VAL A 545 31.62 -24.88 14.99
C VAL A 545 31.96 -26.28 14.47
N GLY A 546 31.87 -26.51 13.16
CA GLY A 546 32.00 -27.85 12.57
C GLY A 546 30.90 -28.82 13.04
N GLY A 547 29.78 -28.29 13.51
CA GLY A 547 28.68 -28.97 14.18
C GLY A 547 27.73 -29.73 13.26
N VAL A 548 28.10 -29.95 11.99
CA VAL A 548 27.32 -30.71 11.00
C VAL A 548 28.23 -31.73 10.33
N LYS A 549 27.83 -33.00 10.33
CA LYS A 549 28.49 -34.08 9.58
C LYS A 549 27.47 -34.83 8.73
N VAL A 550 27.72 -34.84 7.44
CA VAL A 550 26.90 -35.48 6.40
C VAL A 550 27.55 -36.80 5.94
N ASN A 551 26.85 -37.58 5.10
CA ASN A 551 27.35 -38.82 4.51
C ASN A 551 27.80 -39.87 5.54
N ILE A 552 27.06 -40.02 6.64
CA ILE A 552 27.35 -41.07 7.62
C ILE A 552 26.70 -42.35 7.11
N LEU A 553 27.52 -43.34 6.74
CA LEU A 553 27.05 -44.50 5.95
C LEU A 553 26.74 -45.74 6.80
N ASN A 554 27.28 -45.82 8.02
CA ASN A 554 27.20 -47.02 8.84
C ASN A 554 27.35 -46.73 10.35
N ALA A 555 27.10 -47.75 11.17
CA ALA A 555 27.11 -47.65 12.63
C ALA A 555 28.48 -47.30 13.25
N PRO A 556 29.62 -47.89 12.83
CA PRO A 556 30.95 -47.47 13.30
C PRO A 556 31.23 -45.98 13.07
N ASP A 557 30.97 -45.49 11.86
CA ASP A 557 31.18 -44.09 11.49
C ASP A 557 30.28 -43.16 12.29
N LEU A 558 29.04 -43.58 12.58
CA LEU A 558 28.12 -42.83 13.43
C LEU A 558 28.67 -42.66 14.85
N ARG A 559 29.16 -43.72 15.49
CA ARG A 559 29.66 -43.63 16.88
C ARG A 559 30.89 -42.73 16.98
N SER A 560 31.83 -42.85 16.03
CA SER A 560 33.03 -41.99 15.99
C SER A 560 32.66 -40.53 15.74
N THR A 561 31.72 -40.30 14.82
CA THR A 561 31.25 -38.97 14.44
C THR A 561 30.49 -38.29 15.58
N PHE A 562 29.66 -39.00 16.33
CA PHE A 562 28.96 -38.46 17.52
C PHE A 562 29.96 -37.92 18.55
N LYS A 563 30.99 -38.72 18.86
CA LYS A 563 32.01 -38.34 19.83
C LYS A 563 32.80 -37.12 19.35
N SER A 564 33.25 -37.14 18.09
CA SER A 564 33.99 -36.03 17.48
C SER A 564 33.18 -34.74 17.46
N LEU A 565 31.90 -34.77 17.04
CA LEU A 565 31.01 -33.60 17.01
C LEU A 565 30.81 -32.96 18.38
N THR A 566 30.53 -33.78 19.39
CA THR A 566 30.24 -33.28 20.75
C THR A 566 31.48 -32.78 21.46
N GLU A 567 32.64 -33.41 21.27
CA GLU A 567 33.92 -32.93 21.79
C GLU A 567 34.38 -31.65 21.12
N GLU A 568 34.25 -31.55 19.79
CA GLU A 568 34.59 -30.34 19.02
C GLU A 568 33.72 -29.15 19.44
N ALA A 569 32.40 -29.35 19.54
CA ALA A 569 31.49 -28.29 19.97
C ALA A 569 31.81 -27.77 21.37
N ARG A 570 32.17 -28.66 22.31
CA ARG A 570 32.63 -28.28 23.67
C ARG A 570 33.96 -27.56 23.65
N ARG A 571 34.86 -27.91 22.74
CA ARG A 571 36.16 -27.26 22.58
C ARG A 571 36.01 -25.84 22.03
N VAL A 572 35.21 -25.66 20.98
CA VAL A 572 35.01 -24.37 20.31
C VAL A 572 34.15 -23.42 21.15
N LYS A 573 33.13 -23.94 21.85
CA LYS A 573 32.30 -23.16 22.79
C LYS A 573 32.15 -23.89 24.15
N PRO A 574 33.10 -23.71 25.08
CA PRO A 574 33.07 -24.35 26.40
C PRO A 574 31.84 -24.01 27.24
N GLU A 575 31.27 -22.82 27.05
CA GLU A 575 30.12 -22.34 27.81
C GLU A 575 28.76 -22.78 27.22
N ALA A 576 28.76 -23.42 26.04
CA ALA A 576 27.55 -23.90 25.41
C ALA A 576 27.07 -25.22 26.02
N LYS A 577 25.76 -25.31 26.32
CA LYS A 577 25.16 -26.54 26.83
C LYS A 577 24.85 -27.50 25.69
N ILE A 578 25.77 -28.42 25.41
CA ILE A 578 25.58 -29.47 24.40
C ILE A 578 24.63 -30.55 24.95
N ARG A 579 23.41 -30.63 24.40
CA ARG A 579 22.42 -31.65 24.77
C ARG A 579 22.73 -33.01 24.16
N GLY A 580 23.35 -33.02 22.99
CA GLY A 580 23.65 -34.20 22.20
C GLY A 580 23.74 -33.83 20.71
N VAL A 581 23.14 -34.66 19.86
CA VAL A 581 23.02 -34.41 18.42
C VAL A 581 21.59 -34.64 17.95
N THR A 582 21.23 -34.04 16.83
CA THR A 582 20.09 -34.49 16.03
C THR A 582 20.55 -35.45 14.94
N VAL A 583 19.76 -36.50 14.69
CA VAL A 583 19.96 -37.47 13.62
C VAL A 583 18.84 -37.29 12.60
N GLU A 584 19.22 -37.17 11.32
CA GLU A 584 18.30 -36.93 10.21
C GLU A 584 18.69 -37.82 9.01
N PRO A 585 17.72 -38.26 8.17
CA PRO A 585 18.06 -38.89 6.91
C PRO A 585 18.77 -37.87 6.00
N MET A 586 19.73 -38.35 5.21
CA MET A 586 20.38 -37.48 4.23
C MET A 586 19.41 -37.20 3.06
N ALA A 587 19.03 -35.94 2.89
CA ALA A 587 18.21 -35.53 1.75
C ALA A 587 18.96 -35.79 0.44
N ALA A 588 18.28 -36.37 -0.56
CA ALA A 588 18.88 -36.71 -1.85
C ALA A 588 19.38 -35.43 -2.55
N SER A 589 20.69 -35.33 -2.78
CA SER A 589 21.38 -34.05 -2.96
C SER A 589 22.11 -33.91 -4.31
N ALA A 590 21.96 -34.84 -5.26
CA ALA A 590 22.72 -34.73 -6.52
C ALA A 590 22.20 -33.60 -7.43
N ASP A 591 20.87 -33.45 -7.55
CA ASP A 591 20.23 -32.52 -8.50
C ASP A 591 19.26 -31.51 -7.83
N ALA A 592 19.29 -31.44 -6.49
CA ALA A 592 18.44 -30.51 -5.73
C ALA A 592 19.01 -29.08 -5.78
N ARG A 593 18.11 -28.09 -5.86
CA ARG A 593 18.43 -26.67 -5.82
C ARG A 593 18.37 -26.21 -4.38
N GLU A 594 19.38 -25.49 -3.93
CA GLU A 594 19.38 -24.87 -2.62
C GLU A 594 18.68 -23.51 -2.70
N LEU A 595 17.56 -23.39 -1.99
CA LEU A 595 16.77 -22.16 -1.86
C LEU A 595 16.79 -21.70 -0.39
N MET A 596 16.45 -20.44 -0.15
CA MET A 596 16.18 -19.93 1.19
C MET A 596 14.77 -19.36 1.30
N VAL A 597 14.15 -19.53 2.47
CA VAL A 597 12.94 -18.81 2.86
C VAL A 597 13.18 -18.20 4.25
N GLY A 598 13.13 -16.88 4.33
CA GLY A 598 13.31 -16.14 5.57
C GLY A 598 12.05 -15.40 6.00
N VAL A 599 11.86 -15.22 7.30
CA VAL A 599 10.93 -14.25 7.87
C VAL A 599 11.70 -13.35 8.82
N LYS A 600 11.45 -12.04 8.75
CA LYS A 600 11.91 -11.07 9.76
C LYS A 600 10.78 -10.10 10.08
N ARG A 601 10.84 -9.47 11.25
CA ARG A 601 9.95 -8.35 11.59
C ARG A 601 10.63 -7.04 11.27
N ASP A 602 10.09 -6.34 10.27
CA ASP A 602 10.37 -4.94 10.01
C ASP A 602 9.72 -4.07 11.10
N PRO A 603 10.40 -3.02 11.59
CA PRO A 603 9.88 -2.16 12.65
C PRO A 603 8.63 -1.37 12.23
N VAL A 604 8.42 -1.12 10.94
CA VAL A 604 7.25 -0.42 10.41
C VAL A 604 6.18 -1.43 10.00
N PHE A 605 6.50 -2.31 9.05
CA PHE A 605 5.47 -3.12 8.37
C PHE A 605 5.19 -4.48 9.01
N GLY A 606 5.88 -4.84 10.09
CA GLY A 606 5.69 -6.11 10.78
C GLY A 606 6.37 -7.27 10.03
N PRO A 607 5.76 -8.47 9.94
CA PRO A 607 6.41 -9.62 9.34
C PRO A 607 6.64 -9.42 7.83
N VAL A 608 7.81 -9.84 7.35
CA VAL A 608 8.23 -9.80 5.95
C VAL A 608 8.80 -11.16 5.58
N ILE A 609 8.45 -11.66 4.40
CA ILE A 609 8.95 -12.92 3.85
C ILE A 609 10.02 -12.62 2.80
N ALA A 610 11.18 -13.27 2.93
CA ALA A 610 12.27 -13.24 1.97
C ALA A 610 12.39 -14.58 1.25
N PHE A 611 12.68 -14.55 -0.05
CA PHE A 611 12.97 -15.73 -0.87
C PHE A 611 14.21 -15.47 -1.73
N GLY A 612 15.04 -16.50 -1.93
CA GLY A 612 16.27 -16.37 -2.71
C GLY A 612 17.03 -17.67 -2.89
N ALA A 613 18.23 -17.56 -3.46
CA ALA A 613 19.18 -18.67 -3.50
C ALA A 613 19.58 -19.08 -2.08
N GLY A 614 19.71 -20.37 -1.80
CA GLY A 614 20.12 -20.92 -0.50
C GLY A 614 21.60 -21.27 -0.41
N GLY A 615 22.00 -21.78 0.75
CA GLY A 615 23.36 -22.24 1.00
C GLY A 615 24.35 -21.11 1.29
N THR A 616 25.63 -21.45 1.34
CA THR A 616 26.72 -20.51 1.70
C THR A 616 27.00 -19.47 0.63
N MET A 617 26.70 -19.77 -0.64
CA MET A 617 26.91 -18.84 -1.76
C MET A 617 25.89 -17.70 -1.79
N ALA A 618 24.77 -17.87 -1.09
CA ALA A 618 23.68 -16.89 -1.07
C ALA A 618 24.08 -15.55 -0.44
N GLU A 619 24.91 -15.57 0.61
CA GLU A 619 25.39 -14.35 1.28
C GLU A 619 26.24 -13.47 0.35
N ILE A 620 26.92 -14.10 -0.62
CA ILE A 620 27.81 -13.44 -1.58
C ILE A 620 27.01 -12.89 -2.77
N LEU A 621 26.07 -13.68 -3.31
CA LEU A 621 25.31 -13.31 -4.51
C LEU A 621 24.22 -12.25 -4.24
N ARG A 622 23.76 -12.11 -2.98
CA ARG A 622 22.68 -11.20 -2.57
C ARG A 622 21.44 -11.32 -3.45
N ASP A 623 21.14 -12.54 -3.87
CA ASP A 623 19.98 -12.85 -4.71
C ASP A 623 18.77 -13.17 -3.84
N SER A 624 18.13 -12.12 -3.34
CA SER A 624 16.93 -12.23 -2.51
C SER A 624 15.90 -11.17 -2.88
N ALA A 625 14.64 -11.56 -2.85
CA ALA A 625 13.50 -10.67 -2.95
C ALA A 625 12.66 -10.76 -1.67
N VAL A 626 11.92 -9.69 -1.36
CA VAL A 626 11.05 -9.60 -0.18
C VAL A 626 9.61 -9.30 -0.57
N ALA A 627 8.68 -9.81 0.24
CA ALA A 627 7.25 -9.55 0.12
C ALA A 627 6.58 -9.41 1.49
N ILE A 628 5.49 -8.65 1.52
CA ILE A 628 4.68 -8.43 2.72
C ILE A 628 3.48 -9.39 2.70
N PRO A 629 3.35 -10.27 3.72
CA PRO A 629 2.19 -11.12 3.89
C PRO A 629 0.93 -10.30 4.20
N PRO A 630 -0.27 -10.81 3.89
CA PRO A 630 -0.53 -12.15 3.38
C PRO A 630 -0.23 -12.30 1.87
N LEU A 631 0.28 -13.46 1.47
CA LEU A 631 0.64 -13.82 0.10
C LEU A 631 -0.40 -14.74 -0.54
N ASN A 632 -0.59 -14.59 -1.85
CA ASN A 632 -1.35 -15.50 -2.69
C ASN A 632 -0.45 -16.06 -3.81
N ARG A 633 -0.96 -16.95 -4.65
CA ARG A 633 -0.16 -17.64 -5.66
C ARG A 633 0.52 -16.69 -6.66
N VAL A 634 -0.18 -15.63 -7.09
CA VAL A 634 0.36 -14.60 -7.99
C VAL A 634 1.48 -13.81 -7.31
N LEU A 635 1.30 -13.44 -6.04
CA LEU A 635 2.31 -12.71 -5.27
C LEU A 635 3.55 -13.58 -5.02
N VAL A 636 3.36 -14.87 -4.76
CA VAL A 636 4.45 -15.83 -4.59
C VAL A 636 5.24 -16.05 -5.88
N GLN A 637 4.56 -16.22 -7.01
CA GLN A 637 5.22 -16.31 -8.33
C GLN A 637 6.06 -15.07 -8.60
N ARG A 638 5.50 -13.87 -8.37
CA ARG A 638 6.24 -12.62 -8.53
C ARG A 638 7.42 -12.51 -7.57
N LEU A 639 7.29 -12.97 -6.33
CA LEU A 639 8.40 -13.01 -5.37
C LEU A 639 9.55 -13.87 -5.90
N ILE A 640 9.24 -15.04 -6.47
CA ILE A 640 10.21 -15.94 -7.09
C ILE A 640 10.83 -15.29 -8.33
N ASP A 641 10.03 -14.74 -9.24
CA ASP A 641 10.50 -14.16 -10.52
C ASP A 641 11.40 -12.93 -10.37
N ARG A 642 11.38 -12.27 -9.20
CA ARG A 642 12.27 -11.15 -8.88
C ARG A 642 13.69 -11.60 -8.51
N THR A 643 13.91 -12.90 -8.33
CA THR A 643 15.22 -13.47 -8.01
C THR A 643 15.89 -14.00 -9.27
N ARG A 644 17.22 -14.00 -9.30
CA ARG A 644 18.01 -14.62 -10.37
C ARG A 644 17.90 -16.14 -10.32
N VAL A 645 17.67 -16.73 -9.15
CA VAL A 645 17.48 -18.17 -8.95
C VAL A 645 16.26 -18.72 -9.69
N THR A 646 15.28 -17.88 -10.08
CA THR A 646 14.16 -18.31 -10.94
C THR A 646 14.64 -19.01 -12.23
N ASN A 647 15.77 -18.55 -12.79
CA ASN A 647 16.37 -19.14 -13.99
C ASN A 647 16.94 -20.56 -13.75
N LEU A 648 17.24 -20.92 -12.49
CA LEU A 648 17.72 -22.24 -12.09
C LEU A 648 16.59 -23.22 -11.71
N LEU A 649 15.36 -22.72 -11.56
CA LEU A 649 14.18 -23.55 -11.29
C LEU A 649 13.69 -24.30 -12.55
N GLY A 650 14.04 -23.80 -13.74
CA GLY A 650 13.81 -24.50 -15.00
C GLY A 650 14.79 -25.66 -15.23
N PRO A 651 14.66 -26.37 -16.38
CA PRO A 651 15.65 -27.34 -16.81
C PRO A 651 17.01 -26.65 -17.00
N PHE A 652 18.06 -27.19 -16.38
CA PHE A 652 19.41 -26.66 -16.51
C PHE A 652 20.42 -27.81 -16.65
N ARG A 653 21.06 -27.90 -17.82
CA ARG A 653 21.99 -28.99 -18.17
C ARG A 653 21.35 -30.37 -17.96
N LYS A 654 21.81 -31.13 -16.96
CA LYS A 654 21.31 -32.48 -16.62
C LYS A 654 20.22 -32.48 -15.55
N MET A 655 19.92 -31.31 -14.97
CA MET A 655 18.95 -31.18 -13.90
C MET A 655 17.56 -30.88 -14.49
N GLU A 656 16.59 -31.73 -14.17
CA GLU A 656 15.18 -31.53 -14.56
C GLU A 656 14.56 -30.36 -13.83
N ALA A 657 13.50 -29.76 -14.38
CA ALA A 657 12.81 -28.64 -13.73
C ALA A 657 12.35 -28.98 -12.31
N VAL A 658 12.45 -28.01 -11.40
CA VAL A 658 11.93 -28.12 -10.03
C VAL A 658 10.41 -28.14 -10.05
N ASP A 659 9.78 -28.86 -9.12
CA ASP A 659 8.36 -28.69 -8.83
C ASP A 659 8.12 -27.28 -8.24
N LYS A 660 7.84 -26.33 -9.14
CA LYS A 660 7.54 -24.95 -8.78
C LYS A 660 6.31 -24.84 -7.87
N THR A 661 5.33 -25.74 -8.03
CA THR A 661 4.11 -25.72 -7.19
C THR A 661 4.44 -26.05 -5.74
N ALA A 662 5.35 -27.00 -5.51
CA ALA A 662 5.80 -27.33 -4.16
C ALA A 662 6.52 -26.14 -3.49
N VAL A 663 7.37 -25.40 -4.23
CA VAL A 663 8.02 -24.17 -3.74
C VAL A 663 6.98 -23.09 -3.43
N GLU A 664 6.01 -22.88 -4.33
CA GLU A 664 4.92 -21.92 -4.13
C GLU A 664 4.13 -22.23 -2.85
N ASN A 665 3.80 -23.51 -2.63
CA ASN A 665 3.05 -23.97 -1.47
C ASN A 665 3.79 -23.72 -0.15
N VAL A 666 5.12 -23.89 -0.10
CA VAL A 666 5.92 -23.55 1.09
C VAL A 666 5.81 -22.07 1.42
N LEU A 667 5.98 -21.18 0.43
CA LEU A 667 5.88 -19.73 0.65
C LEU A 667 4.48 -19.31 1.12
N LEU A 668 3.45 -19.94 0.57
CA LEU A 668 2.06 -19.77 0.99
C LEU A 668 1.82 -20.21 2.44
N ARG A 669 2.33 -21.38 2.84
CA ARG A 669 2.24 -21.88 4.22
C ARG A 669 3.06 -21.06 5.21
N VAL A 670 4.22 -20.56 4.80
CA VAL A 670 5.00 -19.60 5.60
C VAL A 670 4.21 -18.30 5.78
N SER A 671 3.53 -17.81 4.74
CA SER A 671 2.65 -16.65 4.85
C SER A 671 1.50 -16.88 5.82
N GLU A 672 0.83 -18.03 5.76
CA GLU A 672 -0.23 -18.39 6.71
C GLU A 672 0.32 -18.45 8.15
N MET A 673 1.48 -19.08 8.34
CA MET A 673 2.15 -19.23 9.62
C MET A 673 2.44 -17.89 10.31
N VAL A 674 2.98 -16.90 9.59
CA VAL A 674 3.31 -15.59 10.19
C VAL A 674 2.09 -14.70 10.44
N CYS A 675 0.99 -14.93 9.71
CA CYS A 675 -0.29 -14.28 9.98
C CYS A 675 -0.87 -14.79 11.31
N GLU A 676 -0.88 -16.11 11.51
CA GLU A 676 -1.52 -16.77 12.66
C GLU A 676 -0.65 -16.80 13.94
N LEU A 677 0.68 -16.69 13.80
CA LEU A 677 1.63 -16.77 14.90
C LEU A 677 2.38 -15.44 15.11
N PRO A 678 1.79 -14.46 15.82
CA PRO A 678 2.45 -13.18 16.12
C PRO A 678 3.71 -13.32 17.00
N HIS A 679 3.93 -14.49 17.58
CA HIS A 679 5.11 -14.79 18.38
C HIS A 679 6.39 -14.86 17.54
N ILE A 680 6.30 -15.28 16.27
CA ILE A 680 7.47 -15.45 15.40
C ILE A 680 8.08 -14.07 15.11
N GLN A 681 9.35 -13.92 15.50
CA GLN A 681 10.16 -12.74 15.22
C GLN A 681 11.05 -12.96 14.00
N GLU A 682 11.61 -14.16 13.88
CA GLU A 682 12.42 -14.58 12.74
C GLU A 682 12.17 -16.04 12.42
N LEU A 683 12.19 -16.37 11.13
CA LEU A 683 12.27 -17.71 10.57
C LEU A 683 13.44 -17.72 9.59
N ASP A 684 14.25 -18.76 9.62
CA ASP A 684 15.30 -18.99 8.63
C ASP A 684 15.24 -20.45 8.19
N ILE A 685 14.74 -20.69 6.98
CA ILE A 685 14.76 -21.99 6.30
C ILE A 685 15.91 -21.93 5.30
N ASN A 686 17.05 -22.53 5.65
CA ASN A 686 18.23 -22.51 4.81
C ASN A 686 19.17 -23.70 5.08
N PRO A 687 19.28 -24.69 4.17
CA PRO A 687 18.67 -24.71 2.84
C PRO A 687 17.26 -25.34 2.83
N LEU A 688 16.41 -24.81 1.95
CA LEU A 688 15.25 -25.49 1.38
C LEU A 688 15.70 -26.20 0.10
N PHE A 689 15.70 -27.53 0.09
CA PHE A 689 16.02 -28.29 -1.12
C PHE A 689 14.79 -28.43 -1.99
N ALA A 690 14.96 -28.20 -3.29
CA ALA A 690 13.89 -28.31 -4.28
C ALA A 690 14.37 -29.07 -5.53
N ASP A 691 13.61 -30.09 -5.93
CA ASP A 691 13.87 -30.89 -7.12
C ASP A 691 12.55 -31.19 -7.87
N LYS A 692 12.57 -32.15 -8.79
CA LYS A 692 11.39 -32.54 -9.58
C LYS A 692 10.31 -33.26 -8.77
N ASP A 693 10.69 -33.85 -7.63
CA ASP A 693 9.81 -34.68 -6.80
C ASP A 693 9.22 -33.88 -5.64
N GLY A 694 9.74 -32.68 -5.36
CA GLY A 694 9.12 -31.71 -4.48
C GLY A 694 10.13 -30.82 -3.75
N VAL A 695 9.82 -30.51 -2.50
CA VAL A 695 10.64 -29.67 -1.62
C VAL A 695 10.82 -30.32 -0.26
N VAL A 696 11.97 -30.09 0.36
CA VAL A 696 12.24 -30.53 1.73
C VAL A 696 13.09 -29.52 2.49
N VAL A 697 12.65 -29.17 3.69
CA VAL A 697 13.40 -28.34 4.63
C VAL A 697 14.48 -29.18 5.31
N VAL A 698 15.74 -28.77 5.11
CA VAL A 698 16.91 -29.47 5.68
C VAL A 698 17.31 -28.84 7.02
N ASP A 699 17.38 -27.51 7.10
CA ASP A 699 17.65 -26.77 8.33
C ASP A 699 16.64 -25.63 8.48
N ALA A 700 16.15 -25.44 9.70
CA ALA A 700 15.22 -24.36 10.03
C ALA A 700 15.50 -23.81 11.42
N ARG A 701 15.32 -22.49 11.58
CA ARG A 701 15.44 -21.81 12.87
C ARG A 701 14.29 -20.86 13.06
N ILE A 702 13.74 -20.84 14.27
CA ILE A 702 12.65 -19.94 14.64
C ILE A 702 13.00 -19.21 15.93
N ARG A 703 13.01 -17.88 15.85
CA ARG A 703 13.12 -16.99 17.01
C ARG A 703 11.73 -16.47 17.38
N VAL A 704 11.38 -16.57 18.65
CA VAL A 704 10.06 -16.20 19.19
C VAL A 704 10.17 -15.17 20.30
N LYS A 705 9.12 -14.37 20.45
CA LYS A 705 8.94 -13.41 21.54
C LYS A 705 7.45 -13.31 21.86
N ARG A 706 7.10 -12.99 23.10
CA ARG A 706 5.72 -12.60 23.44
C ARG A 706 5.31 -11.35 22.64
N PRO A 707 4.17 -11.37 21.94
CA PRO A 707 3.67 -10.20 21.22
C PRO A 707 3.26 -9.10 22.22
N SER A 708 3.11 -7.88 21.70
CA SER A 708 2.49 -6.80 22.47
C SER A 708 1.04 -7.17 22.79
N THR A 709 0.55 -6.74 23.95
CA THR A 709 -0.83 -6.96 24.41
C THR A 709 -1.78 -6.03 23.64
N SER A 710 -2.04 -6.35 22.37
CA SER A 710 -3.10 -5.72 21.60
C SER A 710 -4.35 -6.59 21.66
N PRO A 711 -5.54 -6.04 21.98
CA PRO A 711 -6.79 -6.79 21.89
C PRO A 711 -7.25 -6.99 20.43
N VAL A 712 -6.69 -6.25 19.48
CA VAL A 712 -7.09 -6.28 18.07
C VAL A 712 -6.42 -7.45 17.35
N PRO A 713 -7.18 -8.38 16.74
CA PRO A 713 -6.63 -9.45 15.93
C PRO A 713 -5.70 -8.95 14.84
N TYR A 714 -4.63 -9.72 14.58
CA TYR A 714 -3.64 -9.44 13.55
C TYR A 714 -2.96 -8.07 13.66
N SER A 715 -2.98 -7.36 14.80
CA SER A 715 -2.41 -6.01 14.93
C SER A 715 -0.91 -5.92 14.60
N HIS A 716 -0.21 -7.06 14.53
CA HIS A 716 1.17 -7.14 14.07
C HIS A 716 1.36 -7.07 12.56
N MET A 717 0.26 -7.08 11.79
CA MET A 717 0.25 -7.08 10.33
C MET A 717 -0.07 -5.69 9.78
N ALA A 718 0.72 -5.22 8.80
CA ALA A 718 0.43 -3.99 8.06
C ALA A 718 -0.74 -4.14 7.07
N ILE A 719 -1.01 -5.36 6.59
CA ILE A 719 -2.18 -5.67 5.76
C ILE A 719 -3.02 -6.70 6.52
N HIS A 720 -4.29 -6.40 6.75
CA HIS A 720 -5.19 -7.33 7.43
C HIS A 720 -5.40 -8.60 6.59
N PRO A 721 -5.17 -9.81 7.13
CA PRO A 721 -5.47 -11.06 6.43
C PRO A 721 -6.97 -11.23 6.12
N TYR A 722 -7.30 -12.07 5.12
CA TYR A 722 -8.68 -12.46 4.91
C TYR A 722 -9.21 -13.17 6.18
N PRO A 723 -10.34 -12.74 6.78
CA PRO A 723 -10.81 -13.30 8.05
C PRO A 723 -11.47 -14.67 7.84
N SER A 724 -10.64 -15.68 7.62
CA SER A 724 -11.04 -17.07 7.33
C SER A 724 -11.88 -17.69 8.45
N HIS A 725 -11.69 -17.26 9.70
CA HIS A 725 -12.47 -17.70 10.86
C HIS A 725 -13.96 -17.33 10.78
N LEU A 726 -14.35 -16.34 9.96
CA LEU A 726 -15.75 -15.96 9.72
C LEU A 726 -16.44 -16.81 8.65
N VAL A 727 -15.72 -17.72 7.98
CA VAL A 727 -16.29 -18.60 6.95
C VAL A 727 -17.09 -19.72 7.61
N ARG A 728 -18.37 -19.83 7.25
CA ARG A 728 -19.30 -20.83 7.79
C ARG A 728 -19.99 -21.57 6.67
N GLN A 729 -20.02 -22.90 6.78
CA GLN A 729 -20.92 -23.73 5.99
C GLN A 729 -22.25 -23.87 6.74
N THR A 730 -23.35 -23.58 6.05
CA THR A 730 -24.70 -23.56 6.58
C THR A 730 -25.67 -24.03 5.48
N TYR A 731 -26.97 -23.98 5.76
CA TYR A 731 -28.01 -24.45 4.85
C TYR A 731 -29.16 -23.43 4.80
N LEU A 732 -29.79 -23.33 3.63
CA LEU A 732 -31.08 -22.65 3.48
C LEU A 732 -32.19 -23.49 4.13
N SER A 733 -33.35 -22.88 4.33
CA SER A 733 -34.52 -23.56 4.92
C SER A 733 -35.00 -24.77 4.11
N ASP A 734 -34.68 -24.83 2.82
CA ASP A 734 -34.98 -25.95 1.93
C ASP A 734 -33.89 -27.04 1.89
N GLY A 735 -32.82 -26.88 2.67
CA GLY A 735 -31.68 -27.80 2.73
C GLY A 735 -30.57 -27.53 1.71
N THR A 736 -30.68 -26.51 0.87
CA THR A 736 -29.61 -26.12 -0.07
C THR A 736 -28.34 -25.70 0.68
N PRO A 737 -27.16 -26.27 0.36
CA PRO A 737 -25.90 -25.85 0.99
C PRO A 737 -25.56 -24.40 0.66
N MET A 738 -25.23 -23.62 1.67
CA MET A 738 -24.85 -22.21 1.58
C MET A 738 -23.53 -21.98 2.33
N VAL A 739 -22.72 -21.07 1.81
CA VAL A 739 -21.52 -20.57 2.49
C VAL A 739 -21.72 -19.11 2.85
N VAL A 740 -21.61 -18.80 4.13
CA VAL A 740 -21.55 -17.42 4.64
C VAL A 740 -20.09 -17.08 4.86
N ARG A 741 -19.61 -15.99 4.25
CA ARG A 741 -18.20 -15.62 4.33
C ARG A 741 -17.97 -14.15 4.03
N PRO A 742 -16.85 -13.56 4.47
CA PRO A 742 -16.41 -12.26 3.97
C PRO A 742 -16.29 -12.24 2.44
N ILE A 743 -16.64 -11.09 1.85
CA ILE A 743 -16.45 -10.83 0.41
C ILE A 743 -14.96 -10.77 0.07
N ARG A 744 -14.60 -11.00 -1.19
CA ARG A 744 -13.22 -10.87 -1.71
C ARG A 744 -13.25 -10.13 -3.04
N PRO A 745 -12.11 -9.59 -3.52
CA PRO A 745 -12.07 -8.90 -4.81
C PRO A 745 -12.45 -9.78 -6.00
N GLU A 746 -12.21 -11.10 -5.90
CA GLU A 746 -12.59 -12.06 -6.92
C GLU A 746 -14.11 -12.25 -7.04
N ASP A 747 -14.88 -11.75 -6.06
CA ASP A 747 -16.34 -11.79 -6.05
C ASP A 747 -16.98 -10.65 -6.86
N ALA A 748 -16.18 -9.79 -7.51
CA ALA A 748 -16.69 -8.68 -8.32
C ALA A 748 -17.77 -9.10 -9.32
N ASP A 749 -17.58 -10.24 -10.00
CA ASP A 749 -18.56 -10.72 -10.97
C ASP A 749 -19.90 -11.11 -10.30
N ILE A 750 -19.84 -11.83 -9.17
CA ILE A 750 -21.05 -12.27 -8.46
C ILE A 750 -21.74 -11.13 -7.69
N GLU A 751 -21.00 -10.12 -7.22
CA GLU A 751 -21.55 -8.90 -6.61
C GLU A 751 -22.27 -8.04 -7.67
N GLN A 752 -21.67 -7.87 -8.86
CA GLN A 752 -22.30 -7.15 -9.97
C GLN A 752 -23.57 -7.86 -10.43
N GLU A 753 -23.51 -9.18 -10.60
CA GLU A 753 -24.66 -10.00 -10.97
C GLU A 753 -25.76 -9.94 -9.90
N PHE A 754 -25.39 -10.02 -8.62
CA PHE A 754 -26.32 -9.87 -7.51
C PHE A 754 -27.07 -8.54 -7.58
N VAL A 755 -26.37 -7.41 -7.74
CA VAL A 755 -27.02 -6.08 -7.80
C VAL A 755 -27.89 -5.92 -9.05
N ARG A 756 -27.47 -6.43 -10.20
CA ARG A 756 -28.27 -6.39 -11.44
C ARG A 756 -29.58 -7.18 -11.33
N ASN A 757 -29.56 -8.27 -10.57
CA ASN A 757 -30.72 -9.14 -10.39
C ASN A 757 -31.67 -8.70 -9.27
N LEU A 758 -31.37 -7.61 -8.54
CA LEU A 758 -32.28 -7.03 -7.55
C LEU A 758 -33.44 -6.28 -8.24
N SER A 759 -34.62 -6.37 -7.65
CA SER A 759 -35.76 -5.53 -8.02
C SER A 759 -35.46 -4.03 -7.84
N ALA A 760 -36.13 -3.18 -8.62
CA ALA A 760 -35.97 -1.72 -8.50
C ALA A 760 -36.24 -1.21 -7.07
N GLU A 761 -37.21 -1.81 -6.38
CA GLU A 761 -37.50 -1.54 -4.97
C GLU A 761 -36.32 -1.91 -4.06
N ALA A 762 -35.74 -3.11 -4.22
CA ALA A 762 -34.60 -3.55 -3.42
C ALA A 762 -33.36 -2.66 -3.65
N ARG A 763 -33.09 -2.26 -4.90
CA ARG A 763 -32.00 -1.32 -5.22
C ARG A 763 -32.25 0.05 -4.60
N TYR A 764 -33.47 0.55 -4.67
CA TYR A 764 -33.84 1.83 -4.06
C TYR A 764 -33.68 1.79 -2.53
N PHE A 765 -34.18 0.75 -1.85
CA PHE A 765 -33.99 0.58 -0.41
C PHE A 765 -32.52 0.46 -0.01
N ARG A 766 -31.67 -0.11 -0.88
CA ARG A 766 -30.25 -0.28 -0.60
C ARG A 766 -29.43 0.99 -0.77
N PHE A 767 -29.69 1.75 -1.84
CA PHE A 767 -28.84 2.88 -2.24
C PHE A 767 -29.46 4.24 -1.95
N MET A 768 -30.75 4.29 -1.60
CA MET A 768 -31.57 5.51 -1.48
C MET A 768 -31.54 6.38 -2.74
N ARG A 769 -31.17 5.79 -3.89
CA ARG A 769 -31.14 6.40 -5.22
C ARG A 769 -31.34 5.31 -6.27
N VAL A 770 -31.78 5.72 -7.46
CA VAL A 770 -31.96 4.78 -8.59
C VAL A 770 -30.59 4.48 -9.19
N ILE A 771 -30.17 3.22 -9.07
CA ILE A 771 -28.95 2.68 -9.69
C ILE A 771 -29.34 1.42 -10.44
N ASP A 772 -28.95 1.30 -11.70
CA ASP A 772 -29.20 0.09 -12.48
C ASP A 772 -28.11 -0.98 -12.28
N GLU A 773 -26.87 -0.54 -12.15
CA GLU A 773 -25.71 -1.40 -11.90
C GLU A 773 -24.60 -0.63 -11.16
N LEU A 774 -23.68 -1.34 -10.50
CA LEU A 774 -22.55 -0.68 -9.87
C LEU A 774 -21.59 -0.16 -10.94
N THR A 775 -21.08 1.06 -10.75
CA THR A 775 -19.96 1.55 -11.56
C THR A 775 -18.69 0.76 -11.26
N PRO A 776 -17.68 0.75 -12.14
CA PRO A 776 -16.41 0.08 -11.87
C PRO A 776 -15.77 0.51 -10.53
N GLU A 777 -15.85 1.79 -10.19
CA GLU A 777 -15.33 2.34 -8.93
C GLU A 777 -16.12 1.82 -7.72
N MET A 778 -17.45 1.77 -7.82
CA MET A 778 -18.30 1.22 -6.77
C MET A 778 -18.03 -0.27 -6.56
N LEU A 779 -17.90 -1.04 -7.65
CA LEU A 779 -17.64 -2.47 -7.57
C LEU A 779 -16.29 -2.77 -6.89
N VAL A 780 -15.26 -2.00 -7.24
CA VAL A 780 -13.96 -2.03 -6.56
C VAL A 780 -14.11 -1.71 -5.06
N SER A 781 -14.81 -0.65 -4.70
CA SER A 781 -15.04 -0.30 -3.28
C SER A 781 -15.82 -1.37 -2.51
N PHE A 782 -16.72 -2.10 -3.16
CA PHE A 782 -17.59 -3.07 -2.48
C PHE A 782 -16.94 -4.42 -2.26
N THR A 783 -15.90 -4.76 -3.03
CA THR A 783 -15.28 -6.08 -3.04
C THR A 783 -13.87 -6.11 -2.47
N GLN A 784 -13.20 -4.97 -2.41
CA GLN A 784 -11.83 -4.87 -1.91
C GLN A 784 -11.79 -4.22 -0.53
N LEU A 785 -12.34 -4.87 0.49
CA LEU A 785 -12.49 -4.18 1.77
C LEU A 785 -11.17 -4.05 2.54
N ASP A 786 -11.03 -2.96 3.29
CA ASP A 786 -10.15 -2.97 4.47
C ASP A 786 -10.90 -3.61 5.64
N TYR A 787 -10.69 -4.92 5.82
CA TYR A 787 -11.34 -5.71 6.86
C TYR A 787 -11.20 -5.16 8.28
N SER A 788 -10.28 -4.21 8.53
CA SER A 788 -10.11 -3.58 9.84
C SER A 788 -11.06 -2.42 10.13
N HIS A 789 -11.63 -1.78 9.10
CA HIS A 789 -12.53 -0.62 9.24
C HIS A 789 -13.89 -0.84 8.59
N GLU A 790 -13.99 -1.78 7.65
CA GLU A 790 -15.23 -2.13 6.97
C GLU A 790 -15.29 -3.64 6.73
N MET A 791 -16.50 -4.18 6.67
CA MET A 791 -16.72 -5.60 6.41
C MET A 791 -17.95 -5.76 5.55
N ALA A 792 -17.90 -6.70 4.61
CA ALA A 792 -19.08 -7.22 3.95
C ALA A 792 -19.03 -8.74 3.99
N ILE A 793 -20.12 -9.33 4.46
CA ILE A 793 -20.33 -10.75 4.56
C ILE A 793 -21.38 -11.12 3.53
N ILE A 794 -21.04 -12.05 2.65
CA ILE A 794 -21.90 -12.54 1.59
C ILE A 794 -22.38 -13.96 1.88
N ALA A 795 -23.61 -14.23 1.45
CA ALA A 795 -24.19 -15.56 1.38
C ALA A 795 -24.09 -16.07 -0.07
N VAL A 796 -23.43 -17.20 -0.25
CA VAL A 796 -23.15 -17.78 -1.58
C VAL A 796 -23.64 -19.22 -1.66
N ILE A 797 -24.35 -19.54 -2.74
CA ILE A 797 -24.74 -20.91 -3.10
C ILE A 797 -24.04 -21.34 -4.39
N ARG A 798 -24.09 -22.64 -4.69
CA ARG A 798 -23.66 -23.17 -5.99
C ARG A 798 -24.86 -23.56 -6.83
N GLU A 799 -25.05 -22.89 -7.95
CA GLU A 799 -26.03 -23.25 -8.98
C GLU A 799 -25.28 -23.63 -10.28
N GLN A 800 -25.57 -24.79 -10.86
CA GLN A 800 -24.95 -25.25 -12.12
C GLN A 800 -23.41 -25.21 -12.13
N GLY A 801 -22.78 -25.43 -10.96
CA GLY A 801 -21.32 -25.39 -10.81
C GLY A 801 -20.71 -23.99 -10.67
N ARG A 802 -21.50 -22.91 -10.74
CA ARG A 802 -21.06 -21.53 -10.52
C ARG A 802 -21.47 -21.04 -9.14
N GLN A 803 -20.67 -20.15 -8.56
CA GLN A 803 -21.04 -19.44 -7.35
C GLN A 803 -22.08 -18.37 -7.70
N LYS A 804 -23.14 -18.28 -6.90
CA LYS A 804 -24.17 -17.24 -7.00
C LYS A 804 -24.35 -16.61 -5.63
N GLN A 805 -24.22 -15.29 -5.55
CA GLN A 805 -24.47 -14.53 -4.35
C GLN A 805 -25.97 -14.31 -4.16
N ILE A 806 -26.48 -14.55 -2.95
CA ILE A 806 -27.92 -14.46 -2.62
C ILE A 806 -28.23 -13.48 -1.48
N GLY A 807 -27.21 -12.91 -0.84
CA GLY A 807 -27.36 -11.82 0.12
C GLY A 807 -26.01 -11.25 0.56
N VAL A 808 -26.04 -10.04 1.09
CA VAL A 808 -24.87 -9.32 1.64
C VAL A 808 -25.29 -8.48 2.84
N ALA A 809 -24.55 -8.57 3.94
CA ALA A 809 -24.58 -7.60 5.05
C ALA A 809 -23.23 -6.89 5.10
N ARG A 810 -23.21 -5.59 5.35
CA ARG A 810 -21.98 -4.84 5.48
C ARG A 810 -22.05 -3.77 6.55
N TYR A 811 -20.90 -3.42 7.13
CA TYR A 811 -20.77 -2.26 8.00
C TYR A 811 -19.50 -1.46 7.68
N VAL A 812 -19.52 -0.19 8.06
CA VAL A 812 -18.37 0.72 8.07
C VAL A 812 -18.28 1.32 9.47
N VAL A 813 -17.11 1.26 10.09
CA VAL A 813 -16.87 1.84 11.42
C VAL A 813 -16.96 3.36 11.31
N ASN A 814 -17.71 3.97 12.22
CA ASN A 814 -17.85 5.41 12.30
C ASN A 814 -16.57 6.06 12.83
N PRO A 815 -16.35 7.36 12.61
CA PRO A 815 -15.13 8.06 13.05
C PRO A 815 -14.88 8.01 14.56
N ASP A 816 -15.91 7.76 15.37
CA ASP A 816 -15.78 7.58 16.82
C ASP A 816 -15.06 6.28 17.22
N GLY A 817 -14.85 5.36 16.28
CA GLY A 817 -14.25 4.04 16.48
C GLY A 817 -15.05 3.09 17.37
N LYS A 818 -16.28 3.45 17.73
CA LYS A 818 -17.14 2.73 18.69
C LYS A 818 -18.48 2.33 18.10
N SER A 819 -18.96 3.05 17.10
CA SER A 819 -20.19 2.73 16.39
C SER A 819 -19.90 2.33 14.94
N CYS A 820 -20.84 1.67 14.29
CA CYS A 820 -20.77 1.41 12.85
C CYS A 820 -22.14 1.54 12.18
N GLU A 821 -22.14 2.07 10.97
CA GLU A 821 -23.31 2.09 10.10
C GLU A 821 -23.38 0.77 9.33
N PHE A 822 -24.55 0.11 9.30
CA PHE A 822 -24.74 -1.14 8.56
C PHE A 822 -25.73 -1.03 7.40
N ALA A 823 -25.60 -1.97 6.47
CA ALA A 823 -26.58 -2.22 5.43
C ALA A 823 -26.74 -3.71 5.12
N LEU A 824 -27.98 -4.13 4.88
CA LEU A 824 -28.34 -5.52 4.55
C LEU A 824 -29.11 -5.57 3.23
N THR A 825 -28.82 -6.58 2.41
CA THR A 825 -29.59 -6.89 1.19
C THR A 825 -29.68 -8.38 1.00
N VAL A 826 -30.89 -8.87 0.70
CA VAL A 826 -31.13 -10.28 0.36
C VAL A 826 -31.83 -10.32 -0.99
N SER A 827 -31.41 -11.24 -1.86
CA SER A 827 -32.00 -11.43 -3.18
C SER A 827 -33.51 -11.66 -3.07
N ASP A 828 -34.26 -11.12 -4.04
CA ASP A 828 -35.72 -11.22 -4.06
C ASP A 828 -36.21 -12.69 -4.05
N GLU A 829 -35.50 -13.57 -4.77
CA GLU A 829 -35.80 -15.00 -4.92
C GLU A 829 -35.68 -15.80 -3.60
N HIS A 830 -34.83 -15.36 -2.66
CA HIS A 830 -34.48 -16.13 -1.45
C HIS A 830 -34.95 -15.45 -0.15
N ARG A 831 -35.90 -14.51 -0.26
CA ARG A 831 -36.48 -13.85 0.93
C ARG A 831 -37.24 -14.84 1.80
N GLY A 832 -37.20 -14.61 3.12
CA GLY A 832 -37.91 -15.45 4.10
C GLY A 832 -37.23 -16.77 4.46
N GLN A 833 -36.01 -17.02 3.96
CA GLN A 833 -35.25 -18.25 4.22
C GLN A 833 -34.20 -18.10 5.34
N GLY A 834 -34.33 -17.06 6.20
CA GLY A 834 -33.42 -16.81 7.32
C GLY A 834 -32.03 -16.25 6.96
N ILE A 835 -31.76 -15.96 5.68
CA ILE A 835 -30.47 -15.42 5.21
C ILE A 835 -30.11 -14.10 5.90
N GLY A 836 -31.09 -13.19 6.04
CA GLY A 836 -30.86 -11.88 6.65
C GLY A 836 -30.35 -11.97 8.09
N SER A 837 -30.96 -12.83 8.91
CA SER A 837 -30.53 -13.06 10.29
C SER A 837 -29.13 -13.66 10.35
N GLN A 838 -28.84 -14.70 9.54
CA GLN A 838 -27.52 -15.34 9.51
C GLN A 838 -26.40 -14.36 9.10
N LEU A 839 -26.68 -13.48 8.12
CA LEU A 839 -25.74 -12.45 7.69
C LEU A 839 -25.53 -11.39 8.78
N MET A 840 -26.59 -10.93 9.42
CA MET A 840 -26.49 -9.95 10.51
C MET A 840 -25.74 -10.52 11.72
N ASP A 841 -25.96 -11.77 12.09
CA ASP A 841 -25.25 -12.41 13.21
C ASP A 841 -23.75 -12.52 12.93
N ALA A 842 -23.38 -12.98 11.73
CA ALA A 842 -21.98 -13.02 11.31
C ALA A 842 -21.35 -11.62 11.28
N MET A 843 -22.12 -10.61 10.85
CA MET A 843 -21.67 -9.22 10.77
C MET A 843 -21.43 -8.62 12.16
N MET A 844 -22.36 -8.83 13.10
CA MET A 844 -22.23 -8.37 14.48
C MET A 844 -21.07 -9.06 15.21
N GLU A 845 -20.81 -10.34 14.93
CA GLU A 845 -19.63 -11.04 15.44
C GLU A 845 -18.33 -10.43 14.92
N ALA A 846 -18.27 -10.11 13.62
CA ALA A 846 -17.13 -9.39 13.05
C ALA A 846 -16.96 -8.00 13.66
N ALA A 847 -18.04 -7.25 13.88
CA ALA A 847 -18.02 -5.93 14.51
C ALA A 847 -17.51 -5.99 15.97
N ARG A 848 -17.91 -6.99 16.77
CA ARG A 848 -17.35 -7.23 18.11
C ARG A 848 -15.84 -7.47 18.08
N GLY A 849 -15.36 -8.22 17.08
CA GLY A 849 -13.93 -8.43 16.85
C GLY A 849 -13.13 -7.14 16.63
N HIS A 850 -13.80 -6.09 16.15
CA HIS A 850 -13.24 -4.75 15.97
C HIS A 850 -13.51 -3.80 17.14
N SER A 851 -13.97 -4.32 18.29
CA SER A 851 -14.32 -3.52 19.47
C SER A 851 -15.43 -2.48 19.23
N VAL A 852 -16.25 -2.67 18.19
CA VAL A 852 -17.47 -1.89 17.98
C VAL A 852 -18.45 -2.21 19.11
N GLN A 853 -19.03 -1.16 19.69
CA GLN A 853 -19.97 -1.23 20.80
C GLN A 853 -21.42 -1.07 20.33
N VAL A 854 -21.63 -0.30 19.26
CA VAL A 854 -22.97 0.05 18.75
C VAL A 854 -23.06 -0.20 17.25
N VAL A 855 -24.11 -0.90 16.83
CA VAL A 855 -24.48 -1.03 15.41
C VAL A 855 -25.71 -0.20 15.15
N GLU A 856 -25.64 0.71 14.19
CA GLU A 856 -26.73 1.61 13.84
C GLU A 856 -26.99 1.66 12.34
N GLY A 857 -28.21 2.06 11.97
CA GLY A 857 -28.56 2.23 10.56
C GLY A 857 -29.88 2.93 10.35
N GLU A 858 -30.11 3.37 9.12
CA GLU A 858 -31.35 4.00 8.69
C GLU A 858 -32.20 3.05 7.86
N VAL A 859 -33.47 2.93 8.23
CA VAL A 859 -34.44 2.07 7.54
C VAL A 859 -35.65 2.91 7.17
N LEU A 860 -36.06 2.89 5.91
CA LEU A 860 -37.29 3.57 5.49
C LEU A 860 -38.51 3.04 6.25
N ALA A 861 -39.37 3.94 6.70
CA ALA A 861 -40.55 3.63 7.50
C ALA A 861 -41.55 2.68 6.82
N ASN A 862 -41.53 2.61 5.48
CA ASN A 862 -42.34 1.69 4.69
C ASN A 862 -41.74 0.29 4.54
N ASN A 863 -40.46 0.07 4.89
CA ASN A 863 -39.79 -1.23 4.83
C ASN A 863 -40.11 -2.10 6.06
N ARG A 864 -41.38 -2.52 6.17
CA ARG A 864 -41.90 -3.29 7.32
C ARG A 864 -41.13 -4.59 7.58
N ARG A 865 -40.63 -5.24 6.52
CA ARG A 865 -39.87 -6.50 6.63
C ARG A 865 -38.54 -6.27 7.34
N MET A 866 -37.80 -5.24 6.95
CA MET A 866 -36.54 -4.88 7.59
C MET A 866 -36.77 -4.48 9.05
N LEU A 867 -37.80 -3.67 9.34
CA LEU A 867 -38.13 -3.28 10.71
C LEU A 867 -38.49 -4.49 11.61
N SER A 868 -39.23 -5.48 11.07
CA SER A 868 -39.51 -6.73 11.79
C SER A 868 -38.24 -7.50 12.11
N LEU A 869 -37.33 -7.64 11.14
CA LEU A 869 -36.03 -8.29 11.34
C LEU A 869 -35.20 -7.56 12.40
N MET A 870 -35.18 -6.22 12.40
CA MET A 870 -34.46 -5.43 13.40
C MET A 870 -35.02 -5.65 14.80
N GLN A 871 -36.35 -5.72 14.96
CA GLN A 871 -36.98 -6.05 16.25
C GLN A 871 -36.63 -7.46 16.72
N GLU A 872 -36.67 -8.46 15.83
CA GLU A 872 -36.30 -9.85 16.13
C GLU A 872 -34.83 -9.96 16.56
N LEU A 873 -33.95 -9.17 15.94
CA LEU A 873 -32.54 -9.07 16.29
C LEU A 873 -32.28 -8.11 17.47
N GLY A 874 -33.31 -7.63 18.17
CA GLY A 874 -33.14 -6.83 19.39
C GLY A 874 -32.62 -5.40 19.18
N PHE A 875 -32.79 -4.83 17.99
CA PHE A 875 -32.53 -3.41 17.76
C PHE A 875 -33.67 -2.56 18.35
N SER A 876 -33.29 -1.44 18.96
CA SER A 876 -34.21 -0.35 19.26
C SER A 876 -34.56 0.39 17.97
N ILE A 877 -35.81 0.85 17.84
CA ILE A 877 -36.30 1.56 16.64
C ILE A 877 -36.90 2.89 17.07
N THR A 878 -36.34 3.98 16.57
CA THR A 878 -36.84 5.35 16.81
C THR A 878 -37.15 6.04 15.49
N THR A 879 -38.01 7.06 15.52
CA THR A 879 -38.27 7.88 14.33
C THR A 879 -37.15 8.92 14.21
N SER A 880 -36.58 9.09 13.00
CA SER A 880 -35.55 10.10 12.80
C SER A 880 -36.11 11.50 13.08
N SER A 881 -35.32 12.33 13.74
CA SER A 881 -35.66 13.73 14.02
C SER A 881 -35.57 14.62 12.77
N GLU A 882 -34.79 14.19 11.77
CA GLU A 882 -34.55 14.93 10.53
C GLU A 882 -35.57 14.59 9.45
N ASP A 883 -35.95 13.31 9.32
CA ASP A 883 -36.94 12.84 8.35
C ASP A 883 -37.90 11.79 8.96
N PRO A 884 -39.20 12.11 9.14
CA PRO A 884 -40.20 11.16 9.63
C PRO A 884 -40.40 9.92 8.74
N SER A 885 -39.95 9.97 7.49
CA SER A 885 -39.95 8.84 6.55
C SER A 885 -38.88 7.79 6.85
N ILE A 886 -37.94 8.11 7.76
CA ILE A 886 -36.84 7.26 8.18
C ILE A 886 -37.06 6.77 9.62
N ARG A 887 -36.64 5.54 9.89
CA ARG A 887 -36.50 4.95 11.22
C ARG A 887 -35.02 4.72 11.49
N ARG A 888 -34.52 5.23 12.61
CA ARG A 888 -33.18 4.92 13.10
C ARG A 888 -33.28 3.62 13.88
N VAL A 889 -32.41 2.67 13.58
CA VAL A 889 -32.30 1.41 14.31
C VAL A 889 -30.93 1.32 14.96
N GLU A 890 -30.88 0.93 16.24
CA GLU A 890 -29.64 0.87 17.02
C GLU A 890 -29.62 -0.35 17.94
N ARG A 891 -28.47 -1.04 18.01
CA ARG A 891 -28.23 -2.14 18.95
C ARG A 891 -26.82 -2.06 19.56
N TRP A 892 -26.76 -2.25 20.87
CA TRP A 892 -25.50 -2.45 21.60
C TRP A 892 -25.05 -3.91 21.51
N LEU A 893 -23.75 -4.13 21.24
CA LEU A 893 -23.17 -5.44 20.89
C LEU A 893 -22.75 -6.33 22.05
#